data_AF-A0AAV6M0M9-F1
#
_entry.id   AF-A0AAV6M0M9-F1
#
_cell.length_a   1.000
_cell.length_b   1.000
_cell.length_c   1.000
_cell.angle_alpha   90.00
_cell.angle_beta   90.00
_cell.angle_gamma   90.00
#
_symmetry.space_group_name_H-M   'P 1'
#
loop_
_entity.id
_entity.type
_entity.pdbx_description
1 polymer ?
#
loop_
_entity_poly.entity_id
_entity_poly.type
_entity_poly.pdbx_seq_one_letter_code
_entity_poly.pdbx_strand_id
1 'polypeptide(L)'
;MTPTSNLLSSLFFFTLIPLFSRNSIADDTLKQGQSINDTQSIVSAAEIFELGFFSQPQATNLKYLAIWYKGVVPKTVVWVANRDTPVLSSSATLNFVRDGNLVLLNQTGAAFWSSNSTKSIQNPIAQLLDTGNLVLRDSKSEDYVWQSFDYPTDTLLPGMKIGWDSKTGLNRKLKSWTSSNDVSSGEFSFSLNTNGLPQFFVHKGNKTMFRGWPWFDHDFGQSYGNGFNYDLVFDVSTEISFSYNDSAHSRTRIVMDSSGSILRHEWNDEGEKWRKAYSFDGAGCNDYDLCGNFGLCNPAVTTSCGCLYGFEQISTKNLSNGCVRRDPKICEAGDGFIKISKVKWPDSTGDSVKMKLGVKDCEAECLKDCGCLAYGTVQIPKIGLACVNWFHKLVDIRYVPDVGSGDDIYVRVAASELESADEKRSVAVVVAVPIVSVMVFLGLIGGWFFIRRRARAMGELICRCKLSSFLFFSTIIALFSTKSLAIDSIKAGESINGSTQMLISPAKKFVLGIFNPQGSKFHYLGIWYNNIPQTVVWVANRDNPLVNSSAHLVFKGENIVLLNQTGWILWTSNSPRSLKEREVQLLDTGNLVLRETGSQDYAWQSFDYPSDTLLPGMKLGWDSKTGLNRKLTSWKNPNDPSSGDYTYGVEMDGLPQLVVRKGPIITFRGGPWYGKRFSGSGDLRATAIYAPKFDYNGDEHRALFSYEARNNFSVRLVLGAAGLFQQLYWVDDGEYWYPLYTLPGDGCDVYGICGEFGVCTFSLTAECDCMDGFEPKWPDDWEMFRRSGGCVRKDNRTCGNGEGFKRISSVKFPDSSGYFVNVNMSIQDCEAACLNNCSCLAYGIMELPNGGYGCVTWFHKLMDVKFVVYNGQDLYVRVAASELDSTNKKLKVAVSVSVASFLGFLGFVICFILGRRRKDRGNVITPEITAERMFSRTDKSLAEASTSNEVTVTLVHGR
;
A
#
# COMPACT_ATOMS: atom_id res chain seq x y z
N MET A 1 37.52 -69.20 -48.53
CA MET A 1 37.91 -68.00 -49.32
C MET A 1 36.92 -66.89 -49.00
N THR A 2 37.30 -65.63 -49.18
CA THR A 2 36.43 -64.45 -49.28
C THR A 2 35.50 -64.57 -50.53
N PRO A 3 34.44 -63.74 -50.77
CA PRO A 3 34.35 -62.33 -50.36
C PRO A 3 32.96 -61.67 -50.08
N THR A 4 33.03 -60.40 -49.65
CA THR A 4 32.17 -59.23 -49.99
C THR A 4 30.73 -59.04 -49.50
N SER A 5 30.43 -57.73 -49.38
CA SER A 5 29.14 -57.02 -49.47
C SER A 5 28.33 -56.75 -48.19
N ASN A 6 27.73 -55.55 -48.19
CA ASN A 6 26.61 -55.04 -47.37
C ASN A 6 26.83 -54.08 -46.20
N LEU A 7 28.06 -53.61 -45.92
CA LEU A 7 28.25 -52.48 -44.99
C LEU A 7 27.75 -51.11 -45.54
N LEU A 8 27.59 -51.01 -46.87
CA LEU A 8 27.12 -49.79 -47.56
C LEU A 8 25.60 -49.55 -47.47
N SER A 9 24.79 -50.56 -47.13
CA SER A 9 23.33 -50.41 -47.09
C SER A 9 22.85 -49.66 -45.84
N SER A 10 23.37 -50.00 -44.65
CA SER A 10 22.95 -49.38 -43.38
C SER A 10 23.32 -47.90 -43.28
N LEU A 11 24.38 -47.47 -43.94
CA LEU A 11 24.80 -46.07 -44.00
C LEU A 11 23.85 -45.17 -44.82
N PHE A 12 23.06 -45.74 -45.73
CA PHE A 12 22.10 -44.98 -46.54
C PHE A 12 20.78 -44.71 -45.80
N PHE A 13 20.37 -45.59 -44.87
CA PHE A 13 19.17 -45.38 -44.06
C PHE A 13 19.38 -44.38 -42.92
N PHE A 14 20.55 -44.39 -42.27
CA PHE A 14 20.84 -43.44 -41.18
C PHE A 14 21.15 -42.02 -41.63
N THR A 15 21.39 -41.78 -42.92
CA THR A 15 21.69 -40.45 -43.48
C THR A 15 20.46 -39.70 -44.01
N LEU A 16 19.31 -40.38 -44.20
CA LEU A 16 18.07 -39.77 -44.71
C LEU A 16 17.01 -39.47 -43.64
N ILE A 17 17.09 -40.09 -42.46
CA ILE A 17 16.15 -39.84 -41.36
C ILE A 17 16.17 -38.40 -40.79
N PRO A 18 17.30 -37.64 -40.71
CA PRO A 18 17.25 -36.26 -40.20
C PRO A 18 16.63 -35.24 -41.19
N LEU A 19 16.21 -35.67 -42.38
CA LEU A 19 15.65 -34.78 -43.41
C LEU A 19 14.11 -34.68 -43.41
N PHE A 20 13.40 -35.53 -42.64
CA PHE A 20 11.93 -35.53 -42.55
C PHE A 20 11.38 -35.36 -41.12
N SER A 21 12.21 -34.89 -40.19
CA SER A 21 11.82 -34.54 -38.81
C SER A 21 12.29 -33.14 -38.41
N ARG A 22 12.07 -32.15 -39.30
CA ARG A 22 11.93 -30.76 -38.86
C ARG A 22 10.64 -30.63 -38.05
N ASN A 23 10.70 -31.00 -36.77
CA ASN A 23 9.80 -30.43 -35.78
C ASN A 23 10.08 -28.93 -35.80
N SER A 24 9.18 -28.16 -36.41
CA SER A 24 9.25 -26.70 -36.34
C SER A 24 8.99 -26.32 -34.90
N ILE A 25 10.04 -25.95 -34.17
CA ILE A 25 9.89 -25.24 -32.91
C ILE A 25 9.09 -23.98 -33.26
N ALA A 26 7.89 -23.85 -32.69
CA ALA A 26 7.09 -22.66 -32.87
C ALA A 26 7.80 -21.52 -32.14
N ASP A 27 8.12 -20.44 -32.86
CA ASP A 27 8.66 -19.20 -32.31
C ASP A 27 7.64 -18.66 -31.28
N ASP A 28 8.09 -18.15 -30.14
CA ASP A 28 7.22 -17.50 -29.15
C ASP A 28 6.81 -16.08 -29.60
N THR A 29 7.46 -15.58 -30.66
CA THR A 29 7.24 -14.25 -31.24
C THR A 29 6.69 -14.30 -32.67
N LEU A 30 5.81 -13.36 -32.97
CA LEU A 30 5.37 -12.98 -34.31
C LEU A 30 5.85 -11.56 -34.60
N LYS A 31 6.56 -11.36 -35.71
CA LYS A 31 7.27 -10.11 -36.07
C LYS A 31 6.63 -9.47 -37.32
N GLN A 32 6.84 -8.17 -37.53
CA GLN A 32 6.29 -7.47 -38.70
C GLN A 32 6.64 -8.17 -40.03
N GLY A 33 5.64 -8.35 -40.90
CA GLY A 33 5.79 -9.08 -42.17
C GLY A 33 5.65 -10.61 -42.06
N GLN A 34 5.57 -11.17 -40.86
CA GLN A 34 5.12 -12.55 -40.63
C GLN A 34 3.59 -12.60 -40.44
N SER A 35 3.04 -13.81 -40.56
CA SER A 35 1.61 -14.12 -40.45
C SER A 35 1.43 -15.53 -39.88
N ILE A 36 0.44 -15.76 -39.01
CA ILE A 36 -0.06 -17.12 -38.75
C ILE A 36 -1.46 -17.32 -39.34
N ASN A 37 -1.66 -18.46 -40.00
CA ASN A 37 -2.95 -18.91 -40.52
C ASN A 37 -3.60 -19.98 -39.62
N ASP A 38 -4.75 -20.51 -40.02
CA ASP A 38 -5.53 -21.46 -39.21
C ASP A 38 -4.95 -22.88 -39.08
N THR A 39 -3.74 -23.11 -39.64
CA THR A 39 -2.92 -24.33 -39.48
C THR A 39 -1.64 -24.10 -38.65
N GLN A 40 -1.42 -22.86 -38.17
CA GLN A 40 -0.21 -22.45 -37.46
C GLN A 40 -0.53 -21.97 -36.03
N SER A 41 0.47 -22.04 -35.16
CA SER A 41 0.46 -21.53 -33.79
C SER A 41 1.82 -20.95 -33.39
N ILE A 42 1.83 -20.12 -32.34
CA ILE A 42 3.03 -19.75 -31.58
C ILE A 42 2.93 -20.36 -30.18
N VAL A 43 4.07 -20.70 -29.57
CA VAL A 43 4.15 -21.44 -28.31
C VAL A 43 5.06 -20.68 -27.35
N SER A 44 4.70 -20.61 -26.07
CA SER A 44 5.51 -19.91 -25.06
C SER A 44 6.85 -20.63 -24.82
N ALA A 45 7.88 -19.91 -24.39
CA ALA A 45 9.27 -20.41 -24.37
C ALA A 45 9.50 -21.66 -23.50
N ALA A 46 8.78 -21.81 -22.38
CA ALA A 46 8.77 -23.01 -21.52
C ALA A 46 7.70 -24.04 -21.94
N GLU A 47 7.11 -23.89 -23.12
CA GLU A 47 6.07 -24.74 -23.72
C GLU A 47 4.77 -24.87 -22.89
N ILE A 48 4.44 -23.92 -22.03
CA ILE A 48 3.26 -23.98 -21.15
C ILE A 48 1.98 -23.61 -21.91
N PHE A 49 2.03 -22.56 -22.74
CA PHE A 49 0.89 -22.02 -23.48
C PHE A 49 1.11 -22.05 -24.98
N GLU A 50 0.02 -22.10 -25.74
CA GLU A 50 0.00 -22.07 -27.20
C GLU A 50 -1.12 -21.13 -27.67
N LEU A 51 -0.79 -20.20 -28.56
CA LEU A 51 -1.73 -19.31 -29.26
C LEU A 51 -1.91 -19.80 -30.69
N GLY A 52 -3.16 -19.97 -31.10
CA GLY A 52 -3.48 -20.26 -32.50
C GLY A 52 -4.98 -20.30 -32.74
N PHE A 53 -5.39 -20.98 -33.81
CA PHE A 53 -6.80 -21.07 -34.18
C PHE A 53 -7.49 -22.33 -33.63
N PHE A 54 -8.74 -22.17 -33.18
CA PHE A 54 -9.61 -23.29 -32.84
C PHE A 54 -11.05 -23.06 -33.34
N SER A 55 -11.85 -24.12 -33.34
CA SER A 55 -13.26 -24.14 -33.74
C SER A 55 -14.08 -24.75 -32.62
N GLN A 56 -15.12 -24.04 -32.17
CA GLN A 56 -16.02 -24.47 -31.10
C GLN A 56 -17.48 -24.14 -31.51
N PRO A 57 -18.40 -25.13 -31.50
CA PRO A 57 -18.16 -26.54 -31.26
C PRO A 57 -17.27 -27.16 -32.36
N GLN A 58 -16.72 -28.34 -32.09
CA GLN A 58 -15.81 -29.05 -33.01
C GLN A 58 -16.47 -29.29 -34.38
N ALA A 59 -15.65 -29.31 -35.43
CA ALA A 59 -16.06 -29.43 -36.84
C ALA A 59 -16.98 -28.31 -37.40
N THR A 60 -17.08 -27.17 -36.73
CA THR A 60 -17.67 -25.96 -37.34
C THR A 60 -16.68 -25.21 -38.24
N ASN A 61 -17.20 -24.48 -39.24
CA ASN A 61 -16.42 -23.59 -40.10
C ASN A 61 -16.01 -22.28 -39.41
N LEU A 62 -16.40 -22.06 -38.15
CA LEU A 62 -16.05 -20.88 -37.38
C LEU A 62 -14.64 -21.04 -36.79
N LYS A 63 -13.84 -19.99 -36.87
CA LYS A 63 -12.48 -19.92 -36.34
C LYS A 63 -12.36 -18.77 -35.34
N TYR A 64 -11.76 -19.10 -34.21
CA TYR A 64 -11.41 -18.19 -33.14
C TYR A 64 -9.90 -18.24 -32.90
N LEU A 65 -9.27 -17.09 -32.74
CA LEU A 65 -7.90 -16.96 -32.26
C LEU A 65 -7.90 -17.03 -30.73
N ALA A 66 -7.13 -17.93 -30.14
CA ALA A 66 -7.19 -18.23 -28.71
C ALA A 66 -5.88 -18.78 -28.14
N ILE A 67 -5.71 -18.61 -26.83
CA ILE A 67 -4.62 -19.17 -26.03
C ILE A 67 -5.17 -20.38 -25.26
N TRP A 68 -4.41 -21.48 -25.22
CA TRP A 68 -4.70 -22.67 -24.42
C TRP A 68 -3.43 -23.23 -23.77
N TYR A 69 -3.58 -24.06 -22.74
CA TYR A 69 -2.46 -24.84 -22.20
C TYR A 69 -2.00 -25.89 -23.21
N LYS A 70 -0.70 -25.91 -23.53
CA LYS A 70 -0.10 -26.90 -24.42
C LYS A 70 -0.17 -28.30 -23.79
N GLY A 71 -0.35 -29.34 -24.61
CA GLY A 71 -0.37 -30.73 -24.17
C GLY A 71 -1.57 -31.17 -23.32
N VAL A 72 -2.44 -30.25 -22.89
CA VAL A 72 -3.63 -30.56 -22.07
C VAL A 72 -4.80 -31.05 -22.94
N VAL A 73 -5.31 -32.24 -22.63
CA VAL A 73 -6.47 -32.85 -23.31
C VAL A 73 -7.60 -33.07 -22.29
N PRO A 74 -8.85 -32.64 -22.56
CA PRO A 74 -9.29 -31.83 -23.70
C PRO A 74 -8.67 -30.42 -23.68
N LYS A 75 -8.50 -29.82 -24.87
CA LYS A 75 -7.87 -28.51 -25.07
C LYS A 75 -8.49 -27.47 -24.13
N THR A 76 -7.70 -26.96 -23.19
CA THR A 76 -8.15 -25.99 -22.19
C THR A 76 -7.80 -24.58 -22.65
N VAL A 77 -8.76 -23.93 -23.28
CA VAL A 77 -8.71 -22.51 -23.66
C VAL A 77 -8.81 -21.62 -22.41
N VAL A 78 -8.05 -20.52 -22.41
CA VAL A 78 -7.96 -19.54 -21.31
C VAL A 78 -8.13 -18.09 -21.78
N TRP A 79 -8.02 -17.82 -23.08
CA TRP A 79 -8.26 -16.50 -23.67
C TRP A 79 -8.70 -16.63 -25.12
N VAL A 80 -9.59 -15.75 -25.59
CA VAL A 80 -10.13 -15.75 -26.98
C VAL A 80 -10.26 -14.32 -27.48
N ALA A 81 -9.61 -13.99 -28.60
CA ALA A 81 -9.57 -12.64 -29.17
C ALA A 81 -10.92 -12.22 -29.77
N ASN A 82 -11.37 -12.93 -30.80
CA ASN A 82 -12.53 -12.60 -31.63
C ASN A 82 -13.79 -13.37 -31.22
N ARG A 83 -14.02 -13.52 -29.91
CA ARG A 83 -15.06 -14.39 -29.35
C ARG A 83 -16.49 -14.04 -29.81
N ASP A 84 -16.74 -12.77 -30.06
CA ASP A 84 -18.03 -12.24 -30.54
C ASP A 84 -18.05 -12.00 -32.07
N THR A 85 -16.92 -12.25 -32.75
CA THR A 85 -16.70 -12.02 -34.18
C THR A 85 -15.96 -13.21 -34.83
N PRO A 86 -16.53 -14.42 -34.82
CA PRO A 86 -15.92 -15.59 -35.46
C PRO A 86 -15.65 -15.38 -36.95
N VAL A 87 -14.52 -15.90 -37.44
CA VAL A 87 -14.12 -15.84 -38.85
C VAL A 87 -14.44 -17.16 -39.54
N LEU A 88 -14.91 -17.13 -40.80
CA LEU A 88 -15.12 -18.34 -41.60
C LEU A 88 -13.79 -18.88 -42.16
N SER A 89 -13.57 -20.19 -42.05
CA SER A 89 -12.24 -20.79 -41.98
C SER A 89 -11.26 -20.54 -43.13
N SER A 90 -11.70 -20.45 -44.39
CA SER A 90 -10.85 -20.81 -45.53
C SER A 90 -9.60 -19.93 -45.80
N SER A 91 -9.46 -18.76 -45.18
CA SER A 91 -8.14 -18.09 -44.95
C SER A 91 -8.28 -17.00 -43.87
N ALA A 92 -8.30 -17.40 -42.60
CA ALA A 92 -8.11 -16.47 -41.48
C ALA A 92 -6.60 -16.26 -41.26
N THR A 93 -6.13 -15.01 -41.09
CA THR A 93 -4.71 -14.71 -40.82
C THR A 93 -4.54 -13.62 -39.75
N LEU A 94 -3.61 -13.85 -38.82
CA LEU A 94 -3.22 -12.89 -37.79
C LEU A 94 -1.93 -12.19 -38.21
N ASN A 95 -2.04 -10.89 -38.53
CA ASN A 95 -0.98 -10.12 -39.18
C ASN A 95 -0.82 -8.74 -38.51
N PHE A 96 0.28 -8.05 -38.82
CA PHE A 96 0.45 -6.63 -38.49
C PHE A 96 -0.06 -5.71 -39.60
N VAL A 97 -0.65 -4.58 -39.20
CA VAL A 97 -0.99 -3.44 -40.05
C VAL A 97 0.03 -2.30 -39.89
N ARG A 98 -0.08 -1.26 -40.74
CA ARG A 98 0.96 -0.22 -40.92
C ARG A 98 1.22 0.67 -39.70
N ASP A 99 0.26 0.79 -38.80
CA ASP A 99 0.37 1.53 -37.54
C ASP A 99 1.04 0.70 -36.42
N GLY A 100 1.28 -0.59 -36.65
CA GLY A 100 1.85 -1.50 -35.67
C GLY A 100 0.81 -2.33 -34.91
N ASN A 101 -0.49 -2.11 -35.13
CA ASN A 101 -1.52 -2.93 -34.49
C ASN A 101 -1.52 -4.38 -35.01
N LEU A 102 -1.85 -5.31 -34.11
CA LEU A 102 -2.11 -6.71 -34.43
C LEU A 102 -3.57 -6.85 -34.86
N VAL A 103 -3.84 -7.52 -35.98
CA VAL A 103 -5.18 -7.60 -36.59
C VAL A 103 -5.46 -9.00 -37.10
N LEU A 104 -6.67 -9.50 -36.83
CA LEU A 104 -7.21 -10.72 -37.43
C LEU A 104 -7.96 -10.36 -38.72
N LEU A 105 -7.42 -10.79 -39.86
CA LEU A 105 -7.94 -10.54 -41.20
C LEU A 105 -8.60 -11.79 -41.80
N ASN A 106 -9.62 -11.57 -42.63
CA ASN A 106 -10.19 -12.60 -43.51
C ASN A 106 -9.62 -12.54 -44.95
N GLN A 107 -10.14 -13.43 -45.80
CA GLN A 107 -9.83 -13.56 -47.23
C GLN A 107 -10.03 -12.27 -48.06
N THR A 108 -10.94 -11.39 -47.63
CA THR A 108 -11.23 -10.12 -48.31
C THR A 108 -10.42 -8.93 -47.74
N GLY A 109 -9.47 -9.18 -46.84
CA GLY A 109 -8.70 -8.15 -46.15
C GLY A 109 -9.49 -7.33 -45.12
N ALA A 110 -10.68 -7.79 -44.73
CA ALA A 110 -11.48 -7.15 -43.70
C ALA A 110 -11.05 -7.62 -42.30
N ALA A 111 -10.99 -6.68 -41.35
CA ALA A 111 -10.60 -6.92 -39.97
C ALA A 111 -11.79 -7.36 -39.09
N PHE A 112 -11.63 -8.44 -38.34
CA PHE A 112 -12.64 -9.00 -37.43
C PHE A 112 -12.29 -8.80 -35.95
N TRP A 113 -11.01 -8.53 -35.66
CA TRP A 113 -10.50 -8.17 -34.34
C TRP A 113 -9.18 -7.38 -34.50
N SER A 114 -8.87 -6.51 -33.54
CA SER A 114 -7.57 -5.87 -33.41
C SER A 114 -7.19 -5.63 -31.96
N SER A 115 -5.89 -5.54 -31.66
CA SER A 115 -5.36 -4.98 -30.42
C SER A 115 -5.84 -3.55 -30.16
N ASN A 116 -6.14 -2.77 -31.21
CA ASN A 116 -6.69 -1.42 -31.12
C ASN A 116 -5.90 -0.48 -30.17
N SER A 117 -4.58 -0.61 -30.15
CA SER A 117 -3.70 0.26 -29.38
C SER A 117 -3.63 1.65 -30.02
N THR A 118 -3.66 2.68 -29.19
CA THR A 118 -3.51 4.09 -29.59
C THR A 118 -2.05 4.51 -29.77
N LYS A 119 -1.08 3.70 -29.32
CA LYS A 119 0.36 3.92 -29.54
C LYS A 119 0.77 3.21 -30.83
N SER A 120 1.09 3.98 -31.88
CA SER A 120 1.69 3.42 -33.10
C SER A 120 3.16 3.07 -32.87
N ILE A 121 3.59 1.90 -33.35
CA ILE A 121 4.95 1.35 -33.17
C ILE A 121 5.56 0.96 -34.53
N GLN A 122 6.90 1.07 -34.64
CA GLN A 122 7.59 0.96 -35.92
C GLN A 122 8.02 -0.47 -36.26
N ASN A 123 8.46 -1.24 -35.25
CA ASN A 123 8.99 -2.59 -35.39
C ASN A 123 8.14 -3.56 -34.52
N PRO A 124 6.85 -3.76 -34.81
CA PRO A 124 5.96 -4.52 -33.93
C PRO A 124 6.39 -5.98 -33.78
N ILE A 125 6.38 -6.43 -32.53
CA ILE A 125 6.47 -7.83 -32.12
C ILE A 125 5.27 -8.14 -31.21
N ALA A 126 4.58 -9.25 -31.51
CA ALA A 126 3.66 -9.90 -30.58
C ALA A 126 4.34 -11.13 -30.00
N GLN A 127 4.29 -11.32 -28.68
CA GLN A 127 5.00 -12.39 -27.98
C GLN A 127 4.10 -13.10 -26.98
N LEU A 128 4.12 -14.44 -26.96
CA LEU A 128 3.37 -15.25 -26.00
C LEU A 128 4.27 -15.63 -24.82
N LEU A 129 4.09 -14.95 -23.70
CA LEU A 129 4.86 -15.20 -22.47
C LEU A 129 4.40 -16.47 -21.76
N ASP A 130 5.29 -17.07 -20.96
CA ASP A 130 5.01 -18.29 -20.18
C ASP A 130 3.96 -18.12 -19.07
N THR A 131 3.55 -16.88 -18.77
CA THR A 131 2.38 -16.56 -17.94
C THR A 131 1.05 -16.78 -18.68
N GLY A 132 1.08 -16.95 -20.00
CA GLY A 132 -0.10 -16.93 -20.88
C GLY A 132 -0.50 -15.53 -21.36
N ASN A 133 0.30 -14.50 -21.05
CA ASN A 133 0.07 -13.14 -21.55
C ASN A 133 0.59 -13.02 -22.99
N LEU A 134 -0.27 -12.60 -23.92
CA LEU A 134 0.12 -12.21 -25.27
C LEU A 134 0.35 -10.70 -25.27
N VAL A 135 1.60 -10.27 -25.40
CA VAL A 135 2.01 -8.86 -25.35
C VAL A 135 2.34 -8.33 -26.73
N LEU A 136 2.08 -7.04 -26.98
CA LEU A 136 2.45 -6.29 -28.18
C LEU A 136 3.39 -5.15 -27.78
N ARG A 137 4.55 -5.08 -28.43
CA ARG A 137 5.64 -4.13 -28.14
C ARG A 137 6.46 -3.80 -29.40
N ASP A 138 7.25 -2.73 -29.39
CA ASP A 138 8.26 -2.49 -30.43
C ASP A 138 9.48 -3.40 -30.16
N SER A 139 10.18 -3.86 -31.19
CA SER A 139 11.34 -4.76 -31.06
C SER A 139 12.56 -4.18 -30.33
N LYS A 140 12.45 -2.95 -29.80
CA LYS A 140 13.48 -2.17 -29.12
C LYS A 140 13.04 -1.73 -27.72
N SER A 141 11.97 -2.31 -27.18
CA SER A 141 11.46 -2.01 -25.84
C SER A 141 10.67 -3.21 -25.30
N GLU A 142 10.77 -3.44 -24.00
CA GLU A 142 9.89 -4.39 -23.29
C GLU A 142 8.66 -3.66 -22.67
N ASP A 143 8.42 -2.38 -22.99
CA ASP A 143 7.20 -1.63 -22.62
C ASP A 143 6.02 -2.06 -23.52
N TYR A 144 4.96 -2.58 -22.93
CA TYR A 144 3.82 -3.13 -23.68
C TYR A 144 2.88 -2.00 -24.15
N VAL A 145 2.56 -1.98 -25.44
CA VAL A 145 1.54 -1.06 -26.00
C VAL A 145 0.15 -1.68 -26.03
N TRP A 146 0.06 -3.01 -25.87
CA TRP A 146 -1.17 -3.77 -25.62
C TRP A 146 -0.80 -5.13 -25.02
N GLN A 147 -1.69 -5.74 -24.23
CA GLN A 147 -1.51 -7.08 -23.67
C GLN A 147 -2.85 -7.80 -23.47
N SER A 148 -2.90 -9.13 -23.60
CA SER A 148 -4.14 -9.91 -23.40
C SER A 148 -4.62 -9.89 -21.95
N PHE A 149 -3.71 -9.70 -20.99
CA PHE A 149 -4.04 -9.63 -19.55
C PHE A 149 -4.94 -8.45 -19.16
N ASP A 150 -4.98 -7.38 -19.96
CA ASP A 150 -5.93 -6.26 -19.79
C ASP A 150 -7.33 -6.60 -20.32
N TYR A 151 -7.45 -7.58 -21.22
CA TYR A 151 -8.69 -7.96 -21.91
C TYR A 151 -9.06 -9.44 -21.66
N PRO A 152 -9.27 -9.86 -20.39
CA PRO A 152 -9.63 -11.24 -20.06
C PRO A 152 -10.96 -11.68 -20.68
N THR A 153 -11.13 -12.99 -20.88
CA THR A 153 -12.41 -13.60 -21.29
C THR A 153 -13.19 -14.09 -20.07
N ASP A 154 -13.35 -15.40 -19.94
CA ASP A 154 -13.95 -16.15 -18.83
C ASP A 154 -12.93 -16.52 -17.75
N THR A 155 -11.63 -16.55 -18.08
CA THR A 155 -10.58 -17.11 -17.23
C THR A 155 -9.61 -16.02 -16.72
N LEU A 156 -9.17 -16.19 -15.47
CA LEU A 156 -8.07 -15.50 -14.80
C LEU A 156 -6.93 -16.50 -14.54
N LEU A 157 -5.70 -16.11 -14.89
CA LEU A 157 -4.45 -16.86 -14.69
C LEU A 157 -3.61 -16.21 -13.57
N PRO A 158 -2.55 -16.87 -13.07
CA PRO A 158 -1.63 -16.27 -12.11
C PRO A 158 -1.01 -14.98 -12.68
N GLY A 159 -0.91 -13.94 -11.85
CA GLY A 159 -0.43 -12.61 -12.26
C GLY A 159 -1.41 -11.77 -13.09
N MET A 160 -2.54 -12.31 -13.56
CA MET A 160 -3.61 -11.49 -14.14
C MET A 160 -4.35 -10.69 -13.07
N LYS A 161 -4.92 -9.54 -13.46
CA LYS A 161 -5.60 -8.61 -12.55
C LYS A 161 -7.09 -8.44 -12.87
N ILE A 162 -7.92 -8.36 -11.84
CA ILE A 162 -9.32 -7.92 -11.89
C ILE A 162 -9.43 -6.62 -11.09
N GLY A 163 -10.15 -5.62 -11.62
CA GLY A 163 -10.32 -4.32 -10.98
C GLY A 163 -9.78 -3.15 -11.79
N TRP A 164 -9.67 -2.00 -11.13
CA TRP A 164 -9.51 -0.68 -11.76
C TRP A 164 -8.06 -0.19 -11.75
N ASP A 165 -7.60 0.31 -12.89
CA ASP A 165 -6.27 0.85 -13.15
C ASP A 165 -6.38 2.36 -13.47
N SER A 166 -5.71 3.22 -12.68
CA SER A 166 -5.82 4.68 -12.84
C SER A 166 -5.11 5.23 -14.08
N LYS A 167 -4.07 4.54 -14.56
CA LYS A 167 -3.20 4.99 -15.67
C LYS A 167 -3.88 4.79 -17.01
N THR A 168 -4.70 3.75 -17.12
CA THR A 168 -5.47 3.37 -18.32
C THR A 168 -6.96 3.69 -18.22
N GLY A 169 -7.49 3.89 -17.02
CA GLY A 169 -8.93 4.00 -16.76
C GLY A 169 -9.70 2.68 -16.87
N LEU A 170 -8.99 1.57 -17.08
CA LEU A 170 -9.57 0.26 -17.36
C LEU A 170 -10.12 -0.40 -16.09
N ASN A 171 -11.32 -0.98 -16.13
CA ASN A 171 -11.81 -1.90 -15.10
C ASN A 171 -11.89 -3.33 -15.67
N ARG A 172 -10.87 -4.13 -15.36
CA ARG A 172 -10.67 -5.51 -15.83
C ARG A 172 -11.71 -6.42 -15.16
N LYS A 173 -12.44 -7.21 -15.95
CA LYS A 173 -13.52 -8.11 -15.46
C LYS A 173 -13.66 -9.35 -16.34
N LEU A 174 -14.06 -10.47 -15.75
CA LEU A 174 -14.37 -11.69 -16.50
C LEU A 174 -15.80 -11.61 -17.08
N LYS A 175 -16.03 -12.29 -18.19
CA LYS A 175 -17.36 -12.49 -18.80
C LYS A 175 -17.49 -13.92 -19.30
N SER A 176 -18.51 -14.63 -18.85
CA SER A 176 -18.70 -16.06 -19.12
C SER A 176 -18.76 -16.37 -20.62
N TRP A 177 -18.54 -17.64 -20.99
CA TRP A 177 -19.00 -18.14 -22.29
C TRP A 177 -20.54 -18.21 -22.31
N THR A 178 -21.14 -18.20 -23.49
CA THR A 178 -22.59 -18.40 -23.69
C THR A 178 -22.98 -19.85 -23.39
N SER A 179 -22.15 -20.82 -23.76
CA SER A 179 -22.27 -22.22 -23.34
C SER A 179 -20.93 -22.96 -23.44
N SER A 180 -20.87 -24.22 -23.01
CA SER A 180 -19.71 -25.09 -23.28
C SER A 180 -19.39 -25.27 -24.77
N ASN A 181 -20.36 -25.05 -25.66
CA ASN A 181 -20.21 -25.11 -27.11
C ASN A 181 -20.11 -23.72 -27.78
N ASP A 182 -20.32 -22.62 -27.06
CA ASP A 182 -20.38 -21.27 -27.62
C ASP A 182 -19.56 -20.30 -26.78
N VAL A 183 -18.42 -19.90 -27.34
CA VAL A 183 -17.36 -19.09 -26.71
C VAL A 183 -17.70 -17.60 -26.66
N SER A 184 -18.80 -17.18 -27.31
CA SER A 184 -19.25 -15.80 -27.31
C SER A 184 -19.51 -15.26 -25.90
N SER A 185 -19.62 -13.95 -25.80
CA SER A 185 -19.84 -13.18 -24.59
C SER A 185 -21.20 -13.49 -23.94
N GLY A 186 -21.21 -14.45 -23.03
CA GLY A 186 -22.39 -14.88 -22.29
C GLY A 186 -22.97 -13.80 -21.35
N GLU A 187 -24.12 -14.12 -20.76
CA GLU A 187 -24.90 -13.15 -19.97
C GLU A 187 -24.26 -12.74 -18.65
N PHE A 188 -23.28 -13.51 -18.13
CA PHE A 188 -22.69 -13.29 -16.81
C PHE A 188 -21.35 -12.57 -16.87
N SER A 189 -21.09 -11.68 -15.90
CA SER A 189 -19.77 -11.04 -15.72
C SER A 189 -19.37 -10.91 -14.25
N PHE A 190 -18.08 -11.14 -13.96
CA PHE A 190 -17.47 -11.07 -12.63
C PHE A 190 -16.48 -9.92 -12.58
N SER A 191 -16.75 -8.95 -11.71
CA SER A 191 -16.06 -7.67 -11.66
C SER A 191 -15.86 -7.19 -10.23
N LEU A 192 -14.77 -6.47 -10.00
CA LEU A 192 -14.64 -5.62 -8.82
C LEU A 192 -15.45 -4.33 -9.01
N ASN A 193 -16.33 -4.04 -8.06
CA ASN A 193 -16.90 -2.72 -7.84
C ASN A 193 -16.01 -1.97 -6.85
N THR A 194 -15.73 -0.70 -7.12
CA THR A 194 -14.90 0.20 -6.30
C THR A 194 -15.69 1.42 -5.77
N ASN A 195 -16.99 1.52 -6.06
CA ASN A 195 -17.86 2.57 -5.56
C ASN A 195 -18.37 2.22 -4.15
N GLY A 196 -17.82 2.83 -3.11
CA GLY A 196 -18.02 2.44 -1.71
C GLY A 196 -16.83 1.63 -1.18
N LEU A 197 -17.06 0.59 -0.37
CA LEU A 197 -15.98 -0.36 -0.03
C LEU A 197 -15.82 -1.37 -1.18
N PRO A 198 -14.59 -1.69 -1.64
CA PRO A 198 -14.45 -2.54 -2.82
C PRO A 198 -14.99 -3.95 -2.58
N GLN A 199 -15.75 -4.46 -3.55
CA GLN A 199 -16.51 -5.70 -3.45
C GLN A 199 -16.58 -6.40 -4.81
N PHE A 200 -16.41 -7.72 -4.81
CA PHE A 200 -16.70 -8.51 -6.02
C PHE A 200 -18.19 -8.66 -6.25
N PHE A 201 -18.61 -8.65 -7.51
CA PHE A 201 -19.97 -8.91 -7.92
C PHE A 201 -20.01 -9.86 -9.13
N VAL A 202 -20.96 -10.79 -9.10
CA VAL A 202 -21.44 -11.50 -10.30
C VAL A 202 -22.74 -10.84 -10.73
N HIS A 203 -22.75 -10.31 -11.95
CA HIS A 203 -23.94 -9.80 -12.61
C HIS A 203 -24.38 -10.76 -13.72
N LYS A 204 -25.71 -10.86 -13.94
CA LYS A 204 -26.32 -11.39 -15.15
C LYS A 204 -27.02 -10.24 -15.88
N GLY A 205 -26.43 -9.76 -16.96
CA GLY A 205 -26.81 -8.47 -17.55
C GLY A 205 -26.76 -7.36 -16.49
N ASN A 206 -27.87 -6.66 -16.29
CA ASN A 206 -27.99 -5.61 -15.26
C ASN A 206 -28.46 -6.15 -13.88
N LYS A 207 -28.76 -7.44 -13.73
CA LYS A 207 -29.17 -8.02 -12.45
C LYS A 207 -27.94 -8.49 -11.67
N THR A 208 -27.76 -8.02 -10.43
CA THR A 208 -26.84 -8.66 -9.49
C THR A 208 -27.34 -10.05 -9.11
N MET A 209 -26.49 -11.06 -9.27
CA MET A 209 -26.76 -12.44 -8.88
C MET A 209 -26.07 -12.79 -7.56
N PHE A 210 -24.86 -12.28 -7.36
CA PHE A 210 -24.04 -12.54 -6.17
C PHE A 210 -23.15 -11.32 -5.86
N ARG A 211 -22.88 -11.07 -4.57
CA ARG A 211 -21.91 -10.09 -4.05
C ARG A 211 -20.97 -10.78 -3.05
N GLY A 212 -19.66 -10.52 -3.15
CA GLY A 212 -18.63 -11.02 -2.24
C GLY A 212 -18.57 -10.25 -0.91
N TRP A 213 -17.48 -10.46 -0.17
CA TRP A 213 -17.19 -9.64 1.02
C TRP A 213 -16.53 -8.30 0.64
N PRO A 214 -16.61 -7.27 1.51
CA PRO A 214 -15.72 -6.12 1.43
C PRO A 214 -14.25 -6.54 1.50
N TRP A 215 -13.41 -5.87 0.73
CA TRP A 215 -11.96 -6.09 0.54
C TRP A 215 -11.08 -6.15 1.80
N PHE A 216 -11.61 -5.74 2.96
CA PHE A 216 -10.81 -5.43 4.15
C PHE A 216 -10.85 -6.50 5.26
N ASP A 217 -11.62 -7.58 5.08
CA ASP A 217 -11.64 -8.76 5.97
C ASP A 217 -11.11 -10.04 5.25
N HIS A 218 -10.96 -11.11 6.01
CA HIS A 218 -10.35 -12.38 5.64
C HIS A 218 -11.07 -13.15 4.51
N ASP A 219 -10.54 -12.94 3.30
CA ASP A 219 -10.79 -13.71 2.07
C ASP A 219 -12.20 -13.51 1.45
N PHE A 220 -12.27 -13.39 0.12
CA PHE A 220 -13.42 -12.77 -0.58
C PHE A 220 -14.74 -13.57 -0.55
N GLY A 221 -14.72 -14.74 0.09
CA GLY A 221 -15.86 -15.62 0.25
C GLY A 221 -15.50 -16.95 0.88
N GLN A 222 -15.66 -17.10 2.20
CA GLN A 222 -15.62 -18.39 2.93
C GLN A 222 -14.35 -19.25 2.72
N SER A 223 -13.24 -18.67 2.31
CA SER A 223 -11.95 -19.37 2.20
C SER A 223 -11.19 -19.25 3.52
N TYR A 224 -11.13 -20.35 4.27
CA TYR A 224 -10.03 -20.55 5.21
C TYR A 224 -8.76 -20.83 4.40
N GLY A 225 -7.62 -20.26 4.82
CA GLY A 225 -6.38 -20.17 4.05
C GLY A 225 -5.81 -21.50 3.53
N ASN A 226 -6.35 -22.01 2.42
CA ASN A 226 -5.92 -23.21 1.70
C ASN A 226 -4.75 -22.90 0.74
N GLY A 227 -3.67 -22.31 1.27
CA GLY A 227 -2.43 -22.04 0.54
C GLY A 227 -2.53 -21.00 -0.59
N PHE A 228 -3.64 -20.28 -0.72
CA PHE A 228 -3.85 -19.29 -1.76
C PHE A 228 -3.02 -18.02 -1.47
N ASN A 229 -1.99 -17.76 -2.27
CA ASN A 229 -1.21 -16.53 -2.21
C ASN A 229 -1.83 -15.48 -3.15
N TYR A 230 -2.33 -14.39 -2.60
CA TYR A 230 -3.02 -13.36 -3.37
C TYR A 230 -2.50 -11.96 -3.05
N ASP A 231 -2.43 -11.14 -4.09
CA ASP A 231 -1.87 -9.79 -4.07
C ASP A 231 -3.02 -8.79 -4.24
N LEU A 232 -3.29 -8.03 -3.16
CA LEU A 232 -4.30 -6.98 -3.14
C LEU A 232 -3.66 -5.60 -3.23
N VAL A 233 -3.89 -4.91 -4.33
CA VAL A 233 -3.57 -3.50 -4.47
C VAL A 233 -4.80 -2.69 -4.09
N PHE A 234 -4.71 -1.90 -3.03
CA PHE A 234 -5.71 -0.88 -2.67
C PHE A 234 -5.00 0.48 -2.57
N ASP A 235 -4.81 1.12 -3.70
CA ASP A 235 -4.22 2.45 -3.82
C ASP A 235 -5.03 3.26 -4.84
N VAL A 236 -5.85 4.20 -4.35
CA VAL A 236 -6.70 5.03 -5.21
C VAL A 236 -5.91 5.91 -6.19
N SER A 237 -4.61 6.14 -5.95
CA SER A 237 -3.75 6.93 -6.82
C SER A 237 -3.16 6.13 -8.00
N THR A 238 -3.10 4.80 -7.90
CA THR A 238 -2.49 3.94 -8.93
C THR A 238 -3.42 2.84 -9.42
N GLU A 239 -3.97 2.02 -8.53
CA GLU A 239 -4.70 0.79 -8.89
C GLU A 239 -5.50 0.23 -7.69
N ILE A 240 -6.71 -0.25 -7.97
CA ILE A 240 -7.49 -1.09 -7.06
C ILE A 240 -7.71 -2.43 -7.75
N SER A 241 -6.80 -3.39 -7.54
CA SER A 241 -6.78 -4.66 -8.28
C SER A 241 -6.49 -5.88 -7.41
N PHE A 242 -7.19 -6.95 -7.72
CA PHE A 242 -6.96 -8.29 -7.21
C PHE A 242 -6.16 -9.07 -8.24
N SER A 243 -5.09 -9.70 -7.79
CA SER A 243 -4.34 -10.72 -8.53
C SER A 243 -4.03 -11.88 -7.60
N TYR A 244 -3.77 -13.06 -8.15
CA TYR A 244 -3.25 -14.18 -7.37
C TYR A 244 -1.96 -14.71 -7.99
N ASN A 245 -1.13 -15.30 -7.15
CA ASN A 245 0.14 -15.91 -7.54
C ASN A 245 0.18 -17.37 -7.05
N ASP A 246 0.85 -18.20 -7.83
CA ASP A 246 1.05 -19.61 -7.52
C ASP A 246 2.53 -19.94 -7.75
N SER A 247 2.98 -21.12 -7.33
CA SER A 247 4.33 -21.59 -7.66
C SER A 247 4.49 -21.76 -9.17
N ALA A 248 5.67 -21.44 -9.73
CA ALA A 248 5.90 -21.38 -11.18
C ALA A 248 5.71 -22.70 -11.96
N HIS A 249 5.47 -23.82 -11.27
CA HIS A 249 5.20 -25.13 -11.86
C HIS A 249 3.72 -25.55 -11.73
N SER A 250 2.90 -24.77 -11.00
CA SER A 250 1.52 -25.08 -10.66
C SER A 250 0.57 -24.56 -11.74
N ARG A 251 -0.07 -25.47 -12.48
CA ARG A 251 -1.08 -25.13 -13.49
C ARG A 251 -2.42 -24.88 -12.79
N THR A 252 -2.73 -23.62 -12.46
CA THR A 252 -4.00 -23.22 -11.83
C THR A 252 -4.65 -22.04 -12.54
N ARG A 253 -6.00 -21.99 -12.51
CA ARG A 253 -6.81 -20.92 -13.10
C ARG A 253 -8.11 -20.69 -12.34
N ILE A 254 -8.65 -19.48 -12.39
CA ILE A 254 -9.99 -19.15 -11.89
C ILE A 254 -10.89 -18.87 -13.11
N VAL A 255 -12.08 -19.46 -13.17
CA VAL A 255 -12.93 -19.48 -14.38
C VAL A 255 -14.36 -19.09 -14.05
N MET A 256 -14.95 -18.19 -14.82
CA MET A 256 -16.37 -17.89 -14.82
C MET A 256 -17.10 -18.77 -15.85
N ASP A 257 -17.78 -19.81 -15.39
CA ASP A 257 -18.50 -20.71 -16.31
C ASP A 257 -19.82 -20.11 -16.83
N SER A 258 -20.42 -20.76 -17.84
CA SER A 258 -21.65 -20.28 -18.49
C SER A 258 -22.91 -20.33 -17.61
N SER A 259 -22.83 -20.85 -16.37
CA SER A 259 -23.91 -20.77 -15.37
C SER A 259 -23.75 -19.57 -14.41
N GLY A 260 -22.63 -18.85 -14.48
CA GLY A 260 -22.30 -17.70 -13.63
C GLY A 260 -21.44 -18.04 -12.41
N SER A 261 -21.10 -19.32 -12.20
CA SER A 261 -20.24 -19.79 -11.12
C SER A 261 -18.77 -19.43 -11.33
N ILE A 262 -18.07 -19.08 -10.25
CA ILE A 262 -16.61 -18.88 -10.26
C ILE A 262 -15.92 -20.14 -9.72
N LEU A 263 -15.08 -20.76 -10.53
CA LEU A 263 -14.45 -22.05 -10.27
C LEU A 263 -12.93 -21.90 -10.22
N ARG A 264 -12.29 -22.21 -9.08
CA ARG A 264 -10.82 -22.38 -9.03
C ARG A 264 -10.48 -23.80 -9.42
N HIS A 265 -9.73 -23.92 -10.51
CA HIS A 265 -9.26 -25.17 -11.09
C HIS A 265 -7.77 -25.35 -10.83
N GLU A 266 -7.41 -26.55 -10.37
CA GLU A 266 -6.03 -27.01 -10.20
C GLU A 266 -5.79 -28.21 -11.12
N TRP A 267 -4.68 -28.24 -11.84
CA TRP A 267 -4.29 -29.41 -12.61
C TRP A 267 -3.72 -30.49 -11.70
N ASN A 268 -4.09 -31.75 -11.93
CA ASN A 268 -3.44 -32.90 -11.33
C ASN A 268 -2.66 -33.66 -12.42
N ASP A 269 -1.33 -33.66 -12.31
CA ASP A 269 -0.43 -34.35 -13.24
C ASP A 269 -0.57 -35.87 -13.19
N GLU A 270 -0.74 -36.48 -12.01
CA GLU A 270 -0.95 -37.94 -11.88
C GLU A 270 -2.26 -38.42 -12.51
N GLY A 271 -3.25 -37.52 -12.60
CA GLY A 271 -4.59 -37.81 -13.11
C GLY A 271 -4.90 -37.22 -14.48
N GLU A 272 -3.93 -36.55 -15.11
CA GLU A 272 -4.04 -35.78 -16.36
C GLU A 272 -5.35 -34.97 -16.49
N LYS A 273 -5.76 -34.28 -15.42
CA LYS A 273 -7.07 -33.60 -15.39
C LYS A 273 -7.15 -32.40 -14.44
N TRP A 274 -8.03 -31.48 -14.79
CA TRP A 274 -8.48 -30.40 -13.91
C TRP A 274 -9.33 -30.93 -12.76
N ARG A 275 -8.87 -30.73 -11.54
CA ARG A 275 -9.67 -30.80 -10.31
C ARG A 275 -10.40 -29.46 -10.12
N LYS A 276 -11.65 -29.48 -9.67
CA LYS A 276 -12.27 -28.31 -9.01
C LYS A 276 -11.71 -28.24 -7.59
N ALA A 277 -10.93 -27.23 -7.28
CA ALA A 277 -10.35 -27.00 -5.96
C ALA A 277 -11.29 -26.18 -5.06
N TYR A 278 -12.00 -25.22 -5.67
CA TYR A 278 -13.04 -24.42 -5.04
C TYR A 278 -14.11 -24.05 -6.06
N SER A 279 -15.35 -23.87 -5.62
CA SER A 279 -16.44 -23.29 -6.42
C SER A 279 -17.21 -22.26 -5.61
N PHE A 280 -17.73 -21.27 -6.31
CA PHE A 280 -18.34 -20.07 -5.75
C PHE A 280 -19.61 -19.79 -6.53
N ASP A 281 -20.70 -20.36 -6.03
CA ASP A 281 -21.90 -20.66 -6.79
C ASP A 281 -23.10 -19.89 -6.20
N GLY A 282 -23.91 -19.25 -7.06
CA GLY A 282 -25.15 -18.59 -6.67
C GLY A 282 -26.24 -19.62 -6.35
N ALA A 283 -26.44 -19.91 -5.06
CA ALA A 283 -27.52 -20.74 -4.57
C ALA A 283 -27.85 -20.44 -3.09
N GLY A 284 -29.14 -20.29 -2.77
CA GLY A 284 -29.60 -20.09 -1.40
C GLY A 284 -29.07 -18.79 -0.83
N CYS A 285 -28.52 -18.78 0.38
CA CYS A 285 -27.97 -17.55 0.96
C CYS A 285 -26.75 -16.94 0.26
N ASN A 286 -26.28 -17.51 -0.86
CA ASN A 286 -25.36 -16.82 -1.76
C ASN A 286 -26.09 -15.85 -2.72
N ASP A 287 -27.37 -16.09 -3.03
CA ASP A 287 -28.16 -15.29 -3.97
C ASP A 287 -28.37 -13.86 -3.44
N TYR A 288 -27.97 -12.86 -4.22
CA TYR A 288 -27.98 -11.46 -3.82
C TYR A 288 -29.38 -10.97 -3.42
N ASP A 289 -29.47 -10.44 -2.19
CA ASP A 289 -30.68 -9.86 -1.59
C ASP A 289 -31.89 -10.82 -1.52
N LEU A 290 -31.64 -12.14 -1.42
CA LEU A 290 -32.69 -13.18 -1.37
C LEU A 290 -33.78 -12.94 -0.30
N CYS A 291 -33.43 -12.28 0.80
CA CYS A 291 -34.35 -12.00 1.91
C CYS A 291 -34.86 -10.56 1.95
N GLY A 292 -34.46 -9.71 1.01
CA GLY A 292 -34.81 -8.29 0.96
C GLY A 292 -34.23 -7.45 2.11
N ASN A 293 -34.59 -6.16 2.10
CA ASN A 293 -34.12 -5.17 3.06
C ASN A 293 -34.47 -5.55 4.52
N PHE A 294 -33.50 -5.43 5.42
CA PHE A 294 -33.56 -5.85 6.82
C PHE A 294 -33.82 -7.36 7.05
N GLY A 295 -33.70 -8.17 5.99
CA GLY A 295 -33.70 -9.62 6.05
C GLY A 295 -32.33 -10.18 6.46
N LEU A 296 -32.35 -11.37 7.07
CA LEU A 296 -31.17 -12.15 7.42
C LEU A 296 -31.34 -13.58 6.89
N CYS A 297 -30.49 -13.98 5.95
CA CYS A 297 -30.53 -15.32 5.37
C CYS A 297 -29.77 -16.33 6.25
N ASN A 298 -30.39 -17.48 6.54
CA ASN A 298 -29.77 -18.58 7.28
C ASN A 298 -29.50 -19.79 6.35
N PRO A 299 -28.22 -20.17 6.11
CA PRO A 299 -27.83 -21.26 5.20
C PRO A 299 -27.98 -22.65 5.83
N ALA A 300 -29.05 -22.88 6.59
CA ALA A 300 -29.39 -24.19 7.12
C ALA A 300 -29.82 -25.17 6.00
N VAL A 301 -30.07 -26.44 6.37
CA VAL A 301 -30.45 -27.53 5.44
C VAL A 301 -31.63 -27.16 4.52
N THR A 302 -32.49 -26.25 4.94
CA THR A 302 -33.30 -25.42 4.04
C THR A 302 -32.92 -23.96 4.24
N THR A 303 -32.63 -23.26 3.13
CA THR A 303 -32.39 -21.81 3.16
C THR A 303 -33.64 -21.10 3.65
N SER A 304 -33.49 -20.24 4.65
CA SER A 304 -34.61 -19.55 5.31
C SER A 304 -34.29 -18.08 5.57
N CYS A 305 -35.28 -17.22 5.35
CA CYS A 305 -35.19 -15.78 5.57
C CYS A 305 -35.85 -15.40 6.90
N GLY A 306 -35.03 -14.95 7.85
CA GLY A 306 -35.48 -14.24 9.04
C GLY A 306 -35.41 -12.74 8.87
N CYS A 307 -35.82 -12.00 9.89
CA CYS A 307 -35.53 -10.57 10.02
C CYS A 307 -34.37 -10.35 11.00
N LEU A 308 -33.70 -9.21 10.88
CA LEU A 308 -32.81 -8.70 11.92
C LEU A 308 -33.59 -8.48 13.23
N TYR A 309 -32.91 -8.47 14.38
CA TYR A 309 -33.54 -8.13 15.65
C TYR A 309 -34.00 -6.66 15.62
N GLY A 310 -35.21 -6.39 16.13
CA GLY A 310 -35.90 -5.10 16.01
C GLY A 310 -36.86 -4.99 14.80
N PHE A 311 -36.91 -6.05 13.98
CA PHE A 311 -37.69 -6.07 12.73
C PHE A 311 -38.68 -7.24 12.67
N GLU A 312 -39.69 -7.11 11.82
CA GLU A 312 -40.72 -8.10 11.52
C GLU A 312 -41.01 -8.18 10.01
N GLN A 313 -41.56 -9.31 9.55
CA GLN A 313 -41.71 -9.61 8.12
C GLN A 313 -42.83 -8.81 7.47
N ILE A 314 -42.56 -8.17 6.33
CA ILE A 314 -43.58 -7.47 5.54
C ILE A 314 -44.65 -8.45 5.01
N SER A 315 -44.30 -9.72 4.81
CA SER A 315 -45.24 -10.77 4.42
C SER A 315 -44.86 -12.11 5.01
N THR A 316 -45.77 -12.69 5.80
CA THR A 316 -45.67 -14.10 6.26
C THR A 316 -45.88 -15.13 5.15
N LYS A 317 -46.22 -14.68 3.93
CA LYS A 317 -46.39 -15.53 2.73
C LYS A 317 -45.24 -15.43 1.73
N ASN A 318 -44.50 -14.32 1.71
CA ASN A 318 -43.30 -14.17 0.89
C ASN A 318 -42.16 -13.57 1.71
N LEU A 319 -41.25 -14.43 2.17
CA LEU A 319 -40.17 -14.06 3.07
C LEU A 319 -39.07 -13.22 2.37
N SER A 320 -39.06 -13.18 1.03
CA SER A 320 -38.17 -12.35 0.22
C SER A 320 -38.64 -10.90 0.07
N ASN A 321 -39.80 -10.52 0.64
CA ASN A 321 -40.25 -9.12 0.63
C ASN A 321 -39.42 -8.19 1.54
N GLY A 322 -38.54 -8.73 2.39
CA GLY A 322 -37.87 -7.96 3.44
C GLY A 322 -38.72 -7.75 4.69
N CYS A 323 -38.19 -6.92 5.58
CA CYS A 323 -38.71 -6.67 6.91
C CYS A 323 -38.87 -5.16 7.18
N VAL A 324 -39.73 -4.81 8.13
CA VAL A 324 -39.89 -3.44 8.67
C VAL A 324 -39.54 -3.42 10.15
N ARG A 325 -39.20 -2.24 10.68
CA ARG A 325 -39.01 -2.06 12.13
C ARG A 325 -40.33 -2.30 12.87
N ARG A 326 -40.27 -2.93 14.04
CA ARG A 326 -41.44 -3.08 14.92
C ARG A 326 -41.78 -1.76 15.60
N ASP A 327 -40.76 -1.10 16.14
CA ASP A 327 -40.85 0.29 16.58
C ASP A 327 -40.19 1.21 15.53
N PRO A 328 -40.97 2.06 14.81
CA PRO A 328 -40.41 3.01 13.88
C PRO A 328 -39.72 4.20 14.57
N LYS A 329 -39.83 4.35 15.90
CA LYS A 329 -39.20 5.42 16.67
C LYS A 329 -37.73 5.15 16.94
N ILE A 330 -36.91 5.39 15.92
CA ILE A 330 -35.46 5.51 16.06
C ILE A 330 -35.02 6.97 15.95
N CYS A 331 -33.82 7.24 16.46
CA CYS A 331 -33.29 8.58 16.77
C CYS A 331 -34.03 9.30 17.93
N GLU A 332 -34.59 8.53 18.87
CA GLU A 332 -35.03 9.05 20.17
C GLU A 332 -33.97 8.79 21.26
N ALA A 333 -34.07 9.49 22.39
CA ALA A 333 -33.09 9.37 23.48
C ALA A 333 -33.25 8.02 24.21
N GLY A 334 -32.28 7.12 24.04
CA GLY A 334 -32.30 5.75 24.57
C GLY A 334 -32.14 4.66 23.50
N ASP A 335 -32.10 5.05 22.21
CA ASP A 335 -31.60 4.21 21.12
C ASP A 335 -30.31 3.45 21.50
N GLY A 336 -30.13 2.26 20.94
CA GLY A 336 -28.92 1.48 21.07
C GLY A 336 -28.83 0.37 20.02
N PHE A 337 -27.94 -0.60 20.21
CA PHE A 337 -27.62 -1.58 19.17
C PHE A 337 -27.68 -3.02 19.66
N ILE A 338 -28.21 -3.88 18.79
CA ILE A 338 -28.12 -5.33 18.96
C ILE A 338 -26.99 -5.86 18.10
N LYS A 339 -26.02 -6.48 18.78
CA LYS A 339 -24.91 -7.17 18.14
C LYS A 339 -25.40 -8.47 17.48
N ILE A 340 -25.11 -8.63 16.20
CA ILE A 340 -25.34 -9.84 15.41
C ILE A 340 -23.97 -10.32 14.93
N SER A 341 -23.53 -11.46 15.46
CA SER A 341 -22.22 -12.05 15.17
C SER A 341 -22.28 -13.04 14.01
N LYS A 342 -21.13 -13.23 13.34
CA LYS A 342 -20.93 -14.14 12.21
C LYS A 342 -21.89 -13.87 11.04
N VAL A 343 -21.88 -12.66 10.51
CA VAL A 343 -22.67 -12.31 9.34
C VAL A 343 -21.83 -11.73 8.21
N LYS A 344 -22.27 -11.99 6.97
CA LYS A 344 -21.87 -11.21 5.80
C LYS A 344 -22.37 -9.79 5.99
N TRP A 345 -21.46 -8.83 6.14
CA TRP A 345 -21.81 -7.41 6.15
C TRP A 345 -22.66 -7.04 4.92
N PRO A 346 -23.65 -6.14 5.06
CA PRO A 346 -24.55 -5.77 3.99
C PRO A 346 -23.83 -5.14 2.80
N ASP A 347 -24.55 -5.01 1.69
CA ASP A 347 -24.10 -4.26 0.51
C ASP A 347 -23.54 -2.89 0.92
N SER A 348 -22.35 -2.57 0.42
CA SER A 348 -21.59 -1.37 0.80
C SER A 348 -21.22 -0.57 -0.46
N THR A 349 -22.16 -0.50 -1.40
CA THR A 349 -22.04 0.22 -2.68
C THR A 349 -22.52 1.66 -2.56
N GLY A 350 -21.64 2.63 -2.85
CA GLY A 350 -21.95 4.06 -2.82
C GLY A 350 -22.39 4.57 -1.44
N ASP A 351 -23.27 5.57 -1.43
CA ASP A 351 -23.63 6.37 -0.24
C ASP A 351 -24.30 5.58 0.90
N SER A 352 -24.69 4.31 0.69
CA SER A 352 -25.21 3.45 1.76
C SER A 352 -24.16 2.96 2.75
N VAL A 353 -22.88 3.33 2.57
CA VAL A 353 -21.80 3.06 3.53
C VAL A 353 -20.90 4.30 3.71
N LYS A 354 -20.37 4.50 4.92
CA LYS A 354 -19.24 5.42 5.19
C LYS A 354 -18.24 4.73 6.12
N MET A 355 -16.94 4.91 5.88
CA MET A 355 -15.88 4.37 6.73
C MET A 355 -15.06 5.49 7.37
N LYS A 356 -15.00 5.52 8.71
CA LYS A 356 -14.19 6.48 9.47
C LYS A 356 -13.03 5.78 10.18
N LEU A 357 -11.81 6.26 9.93
CA LEU A 357 -10.58 5.73 10.50
C LEU A 357 -10.31 6.32 11.90
N GLY A 358 -9.75 5.53 12.81
CA GLY A 358 -9.25 6.01 14.11
C GLY A 358 -10.32 6.32 15.16
N VAL A 359 -11.60 6.26 14.81
CA VAL A 359 -12.73 6.34 15.75
C VAL A 359 -12.73 5.09 16.64
N LYS A 360 -12.76 5.30 17.96
CA LYS A 360 -12.72 4.21 18.96
C LYS A 360 -14.09 3.74 19.42
N ASP A 361 -15.11 4.57 19.22
CA ASP A 361 -16.48 4.35 19.65
C ASP A 361 -17.41 4.53 18.45
N CYS A 362 -17.60 3.44 17.71
CA CYS A 362 -18.48 3.40 16.55
C CYS A 362 -19.97 3.48 16.95
N GLU A 363 -20.29 3.12 18.20
CA GLU A 363 -21.64 3.18 18.75
C GLU A 363 -22.06 4.65 18.89
N ALA A 364 -21.23 5.45 19.58
CA ALA A 364 -21.42 6.88 19.71
C ALA A 364 -21.38 7.61 18.35
N GLU A 365 -20.52 7.21 17.42
CA GLU A 365 -20.46 7.83 16.08
C GLU A 365 -21.71 7.54 15.25
N CYS A 366 -22.27 6.32 15.32
CA CYS A 366 -23.51 5.98 14.62
C CYS A 366 -24.74 6.64 15.28
N LEU A 367 -24.76 6.83 16.60
CA LEU A 367 -25.88 7.52 17.28
C LEU A 367 -26.02 9.00 16.90
N LYS A 368 -24.91 9.69 16.55
CA LYS A 368 -24.90 11.10 16.11
C LYS A 368 -25.71 11.33 14.82
N ASP A 369 -25.83 10.33 13.95
CA ASP A 369 -26.48 10.44 12.65
C ASP A 369 -27.77 9.60 12.65
N CYS A 370 -28.94 10.25 12.56
CA CYS A 370 -30.23 9.56 12.51
C CYS A 370 -30.40 8.63 11.29
N GLY A 371 -29.62 8.85 10.22
CA GLY A 371 -29.59 7.99 9.04
C GLY A 371 -28.77 6.70 9.23
N CYS A 372 -27.95 6.61 10.28
CA CYS A 372 -27.12 5.44 10.55
C CYS A 372 -27.99 4.29 11.12
N LEU A 373 -28.07 3.20 10.36
CA LEU A 373 -28.92 2.03 10.64
C LEU A 373 -28.17 0.89 11.33
N ALA A 374 -26.87 0.78 11.06
CA ALA A 374 -25.98 -0.20 11.67
C ALA A 374 -24.52 0.27 11.58
N TYR A 375 -23.65 -0.27 12.44
CA TYR A 375 -22.21 -0.14 12.29
C TYR A 375 -21.47 -1.48 12.43
N GLY A 376 -20.22 -1.50 11.98
CA GLY A 376 -19.27 -2.60 12.10
C GLY A 376 -17.86 -2.07 12.37
N THR A 377 -16.98 -2.95 12.83
CA THR A 377 -15.61 -2.61 13.26
C THR A 377 -14.59 -3.43 12.48
N VAL A 378 -13.74 -2.78 11.67
CA VAL A 378 -12.61 -3.43 10.99
C VAL A 378 -11.29 -2.96 11.61
N GLN A 379 -10.35 -3.89 11.83
CA GLN A 379 -9.03 -3.60 12.39
C GLN A 379 -8.00 -3.54 11.26
N ILE A 380 -7.81 -2.36 10.67
CA ILE A 380 -6.97 -2.23 9.46
C ILE A 380 -5.48 -2.27 9.85
N PRO A 381 -4.67 -3.17 9.26
CA PRO A 381 -3.25 -3.30 9.60
C PRO A 381 -2.48 -1.97 9.51
N LYS A 382 -1.82 -1.59 10.60
CA LYS A 382 -1.02 -0.36 10.78
C LYS A 382 -1.81 0.96 10.85
N ILE A 383 -3.12 0.99 10.58
CA ILE A 383 -3.97 2.18 10.85
C ILE A 383 -4.52 2.14 12.28
N GLY A 384 -5.09 0.99 12.67
CA GLY A 384 -5.89 0.84 13.88
C GLY A 384 -7.34 0.43 13.59
N LEU A 385 -8.24 0.70 14.54
CA LEU A 385 -9.67 0.46 14.38
C LEU A 385 -10.29 1.46 13.41
N ALA A 386 -11.22 1.00 12.58
CA ALA A 386 -12.08 1.82 11.75
C ALA A 386 -13.54 1.40 11.91
N CYS A 387 -14.43 2.38 11.92
CA CYS A 387 -15.87 2.21 11.97
C CYS A 387 -16.44 2.21 10.55
N VAL A 388 -17.25 1.21 10.22
CA VAL A 388 -18.02 1.15 8.98
C VAL A 388 -19.49 1.35 9.35
N ASN A 389 -20.11 2.43 8.89
CA ASN A 389 -21.50 2.78 9.19
C ASN A 389 -22.36 2.59 7.93
N TRP A 390 -23.56 2.00 8.06
CA TRP A 390 -24.50 1.79 6.96
C TRP A 390 -25.75 2.67 7.06
N PHE A 391 -26.23 3.11 5.90
CA PHE A 391 -27.29 4.10 5.74
C PHE A 391 -28.36 3.60 4.75
N HIS A 392 -29.59 4.11 4.89
CA HIS A 392 -30.76 3.87 4.02
C HIS A 392 -31.32 2.44 3.96
N LYS A 393 -30.49 1.41 3.75
CA LYS A 393 -30.89 0.00 3.61
C LYS A 393 -29.85 -0.95 4.20
N LEU A 394 -30.30 -2.11 4.68
CA LEU A 394 -29.46 -3.22 5.13
C LEU A 394 -29.86 -4.48 4.35
N VAL A 395 -29.27 -4.67 3.16
CA VAL A 395 -29.60 -5.72 2.19
C VAL A 395 -28.48 -6.76 2.06
N ASP A 396 -28.82 -7.94 1.55
CA ASP A 396 -27.88 -9.03 1.27
C ASP A 396 -27.03 -9.48 2.48
N ILE A 397 -27.64 -9.54 3.66
CA ILE A 397 -27.03 -10.07 4.90
C ILE A 397 -27.36 -11.56 5.05
N ARG A 398 -26.34 -12.37 5.38
CA ARG A 398 -26.50 -13.80 5.71
C ARG A 398 -25.69 -14.18 6.94
N TYR A 399 -26.15 -15.20 7.67
CA TYR A 399 -25.40 -15.85 8.73
C TYR A 399 -24.31 -16.77 8.16
N VAL A 400 -23.19 -16.88 8.86
CA VAL A 400 -22.02 -17.67 8.47
C VAL A 400 -21.77 -18.71 9.57
N PRO A 401 -21.95 -20.02 9.31
CA PRO A 401 -21.94 -21.01 10.39
C PRO A 401 -20.53 -21.32 10.92
N ASP A 402 -19.51 -21.23 10.07
CA ASP A 402 -18.18 -21.81 10.32
C ASP A 402 -17.42 -21.14 11.48
N VAL A 403 -16.49 -21.87 12.11
CA VAL A 403 -15.91 -21.47 13.40
C VAL A 403 -14.72 -20.52 13.20
N GLY A 404 -15.00 -19.22 13.25
CA GLY A 404 -13.99 -18.17 13.06
C GLY A 404 -14.05 -17.46 11.71
N SER A 405 -15.16 -17.56 10.98
CA SER A 405 -15.43 -16.75 9.80
C SER A 405 -16.67 -15.87 9.99
N GLY A 406 -16.64 -14.70 9.35
CA GLY A 406 -17.73 -13.74 9.29
C GLY A 406 -17.79 -12.75 10.44
N ASP A 407 -18.14 -11.51 10.09
CA ASP A 407 -18.02 -10.33 10.94
C ASP A 407 -19.10 -10.22 12.03
N ASP A 408 -18.83 -9.29 12.95
CA ASP A 408 -19.83 -8.70 13.83
C ASP A 408 -20.45 -7.45 13.18
N ILE A 409 -21.78 -7.32 13.24
CA ILE A 409 -22.50 -6.07 12.93
C ILE A 409 -23.39 -5.67 14.11
N TYR A 410 -23.58 -4.38 14.29
CA TYR A 410 -24.33 -3.77 15.38
C TYR A 410 -25.50 -3.00 14.77
N VAL A 411 -26.72 -3.52 14.88
CA VAL A 411 -27.92 -2.97 14.23
C VAL A 411 -28.69 -2.10 15.20
N ARG A 412 -29.03 -0.86 14.78
CA ARG A 412 -29.71 0.14 15.61
C ARG A 412 -31.16 -0.27 15.86
N VAL A 413 -31.60 -0.21 17.10
CA VAL A 413 -32.97 -0.51 17.57
C VAL A 413 -33.47 0.58 18.51
N ALA A 414 -34.78 0.68 18.66
CA ALA A 414 -35.40 1.65 19.57
C ALA A 414 -35.17 1.26 21.04
N ALA A 415 -35.22 2.26 21.94
CA ALA A 415 -35.06 2.07 23.39
C ALA A 415 -36.00 0.99 23.96
N SER A 416 -37.24 0.99 23.48
CA SER A 416 -38.33 0.06 23.81
C SER A 416 -37.99 -1.42 23.57
N GLU A 417 -37.11 -1.70 22.61
CA GLU A 417 -36.77 -3.07 22.22
C GLU A 417 -35.63 -3.66 23.09
N LEU A 418 -34.75 -2.80 23.60
CA LEU A 418 -33.58 -3.18 24.43
C LEU A 418 -34.00 -3.75 25.79
N GLU A 419 -35.01 -3.17 26.43
CA GLU A 419 -35.53 -3.63 27.73
C GLU A 419 -36.03 -5.08 27.69
N SER A 420 -36.49 -5.55 26.52
CA SER A 420 -37.00 -6.91 26.32
C SER A 420 -35.92 -8.01 26.23
N ALA A 421 -34.65 -7.63 26.08
CA ALA A 421 -33.56 -8.57 25.81
C ALA A 421 -32.95 -9.18 27.09
N ASP A 422 -32.86 -8.41 28.18
CA ASP A 422 -32.04 -8.77 29.34
C ASP A 422 -32.69 -9.85 30.23
N GLU A 423 -34.03 -9.90 30.27
CA GLU A 423 -34.79 -10.91 31.01
C GLU A 423 -34.40 -12.35 30.61
N LYS A 424 -34.24 -12.61 29.30
CA LYS A 424 -33.83 -13.93 28.77
C LYS A 424 -32.37 -14.27 29.03
N ARG A 425 -31.50 -13.27 29.19
CA ARG A 425 -30.06 -13.47 29.41
C ARG A 425 -29.78 -14.06 30.79
N SER A 426 -30.62 -13.74 31.78
CA SER A 426 -30.54 -14.26 33.15
C SER A 426 -30.60 -15.80 33.22
N VAL A 427 -31.45 -16.44 32.43
CA VAL A 427 -31.76 -17.88 32.53
C VAL A 427 -30.63 -18.76 31.98
N ALA A 428 -30.01 -18.35 30.87
CA ALA A 428 -28.99 -19.17 30.19
C ALA A 428 -27.67 -19.26 30.98
N VAL A 429 -27.26 -18.18 31.66
CA VAL A 429 -26.00 -18.11 32.42
C VAL A 429 -25.99 -19.07 33.60
N VAL A 430 -27.14 -19.30 34.24
CA VAL A 430 -27.30 -20.16 35.42
C VAL A 430 -26.99 -21.65 35.13
N VAL A 431 -27.17 -22.10 33.88
CA VAL A 431 -27.06 -23.54 33.51
C VAL A 431 -25.67 -23.93 33.00
N ALA A 432 -24.92 -22.99 32.39
CA ALA A 432 -23.64 -23.30 31.74
C ALA A 432 -22.45 -23.42 32.73
N VAL A 433 -22.41 -22.58 33.77
CA VAL A 433 -21.27 -22.47 34.69
C VAL A 433 -20.93 -23.81 35.40
N PRO A 434 -21.89 -24.61 35.91
CA PRO A 434 -21.57 -25.87 36.58
C PRO A 434 -20.85 -26.89 35.68
N ILE A 435 -21.21 -26.96 34.40
CA ILE A 435 -20.78 -28.02 33.48
C ILE A 435 -19.31 -27.85 33.09
N VAL A 436 -18.92 -26.62 32.72
CA VAL A 436 -17.53 -26.30 32.35
C VAL A 436 -16.58 -26.49 33.53
N SER A 437 -17.00 -26.08 34.74
CA SER A 437 -16.20 -26.26 35.96
C SER A 437 -15.86 -27.73 36.26
N VAL A 438 -16.78 -28.66 36.02
CA VAL A 438 -16.55 -30.10 36.22
C VAL A 438 -15.57 -30.67 35.21
N MET A 439 -15.68 -30.30 33.92
CA MET A 439 -14.79 -30.81 32.87
C MET A 439 -13.33 -30.38 33.08
N VAL A 440 -13.10 -29.12 33.46
CA VAL A 440 -11.74 -28.62 33.76
C VAL A 440 -11.13 -29.36 34.96
N PHE A 441 -11.92 -29.64 36.00
CA PHE A 441 -11.45 -30.37 37.18
C PHE A 441 -11.00 -31.80 36.86
N LEU A 442 -11.71 -32.51 35.98
CA LEU A 442 -11.36 -33.87 35.56
C LEU A 442 -10.08 -33.90 34.71
N GLY A 443 -9.90 -32.95 33.79
CA GLY A 443 -8.69 -32.85 32.95
C GLY A 443 -7.41 -32.63 33.76
N LEU A 444 -7.46 -31.76 34.77
CA LEU A 444 -6.32 -31.45 35.63
C LEU A 444 -5.88 -32.65 36.50
N ILE A 445 -6.83 -33.48 36.96
CA ILE A 445 -6.53 -34.70 37.72
C ILE A 445 -5.85 -35.76 36.83
N GLY A 446 -6.28 -35.90 35.57
CA GLY A 446 -5.68 -36.84 34.62
C GLY A 446 -4.22 -36.50 34.27
N GLY A 447 -3.94 -35.23 33.93
CA GLY A 447 -2.59 -34.79 33.57
C GLY A 447 -1.55 -34.96 34.69
N TRP A 448 -1.96 -34.77 35.94
CA TRP A 448 -1.07 -34.88 37.11
C TRP A 448 -0.54 -36.30 37.34
N PHE A 449 -1.30 -37.34 36.97
CA PHE A 449 -0.88 -38.73 37.10
C PHE A 449 0.13 -39.17 36.02
N PHE A 450 -0.01 -38.69 34.79
CA PHE A 450 0.88 -39.08 33.69
C PHE A 450 2.28 -38.47 33.81
N ILE A 451 2.37 -37.20 34.22
CA ILE A 451 3.65 -36.48 34.35
C ILE A 451 4.51 -37.05 35.50
N ARG A 452 3.92 -37.77 36.46
CA ARG A 452 4.62 -38.27 37.66
C ARG A 452 5.27 -39.65 37.53
N ARG A 453 5.27 -40.27 36.33
CA ARG A 453 5.71 -41.68 36.17
C ARG A 453 6.71 -42.00 35.04
N ARG A 454 7.60 -41.06 34.66
CA ARG A 454 8.82 -41.40 33.88
C ARG A 454 9.99 -40.41 34.04
N ALA A 455 10.69 -40.46 35.18
CA ALA A 455 11.98 -39.78 35.35
C ALA A 455 12.86 -40.42 36.46
N ARG A 456 13.92 -41.17 36.08
CA ARG A 456 15.23 -41.40 36.76
C ARG A 456 15.82 -42.81 36.49
N ALA A 457 16.77 -42.88 35.55
CA ALA A 457 17.91 -43.81 35.42
C ALA A 457 18.67 -43.37 34.15
N MET A 458 19.70 -42.52 34.22
CA MET A 458 21.13 -42.79 34.52
C MET A 458 21.87 -43.61 33.44
N GLY A 459 22.97 -43.06 32.90
CA GLY A 459 23.92 -43.77 32.03
C GLY A 459 24.58 -42.92 30.92
N GLU A 460 25.77 -42.37 31.21
CA GLU A 460 27.03 -42.25 30.41
C GLU A 460 27.12 -42.70 28.91
N LEU A 461 28.02 -42.22 28.02
CA LEU A 461 29.05 -41.13 27.95
C LEU A 461 29.71 -41.12 26.52
N ILE A 462 30.63 -40.17 26.21
CA ILE A 462 31.75 -40.23 25.20
C ILE A 462 31.57 -39.74 23.71
N CYS A 463 32.36 -38.71 23.32
CA CYS A 463 32.96 -38.35 21.99
C CYS A 463 32.11 -38.00 20.73
N ARG A 464 32.63 -37.28 19.68
CA ARG A 464 33.68 -36.21 19.53
C ARG A 464 33.69 -35.63 18.08
N CYS A 465 34.13 -34.37 17.92
CA CYS A 465 34.67 -33.75 16.67
C CYS A 465 33.71 -33.53 15.46
N LYS A 466 33.94 -32.61 14.49
CA LYS A 466 35.01 -31.60 14.27
C LYS A 466 34.47 -30.36 13.48
N LEU A 467 35.32 -29.35 13.24
CA LEU A 467 35.01 -28.04 12.63
C LEU A 467 35.92 -27.72 11.41
N SER A 468 35.54 -26.71 10.59
CA SER A 468 36.22 -26.05 9.44
C SER A 468 35.60 -26.43 8.07
N SER A 469 35.26 -25.55 7.09
CA SER A 469 35.57 -24.13 6.75
C SER A 469 36.79 -23.89 5.83
N PHE A 470 36.66 -22.87 4.95
CA PHE A 470 37.57 -22.33 3.91
C PHE A 470 37.81 -23.17 2.63
N LEU A 471 38.25 -22.61 1.47
CA LEU A 471 37.82 -21.42 0.67
C LEU A 471 38.78 -21.21 -0.56
N PHE A 472 38.33 -20.47 -1.61
CA PHE A 472 39.12 -19.99 -2.78
C PHE A 472 39.77 -21.10 -3.68
N PHE A 473 40.33 -20.87 -4.88
CA PHE A 473 40.68 -19.69 -5.71
C PHE A 473 40.33 -20.06 -7.20
N SER A 474 39.54 -19.34 -8.03
CA SER A 474 39.61 -17.97 -8.61
C SER A 474 40.38 -17.84 -9.95
N THR A 475 39.70 -17.29 -10.99
CA THR A 475 40.21 -16.79 -12.31
C THR A 475 40.83 -17.83 -13.27
N ILE A 476 41.02 -17.62 -14.60
CA ILE A 476 41.07 -16.43 -15.50
C ILE A 476 40.22 -16.76 -16.78
N ILE A 477 39.55 -15.82 -17.46
CA ILE A 477 40.00 -15.15 -18.71
C ILE A 477 39.14 -13.90 -18.97
N ALA A 478 39.80 -12.80 -19.35
CA ALA A 478 39.17 -11.62 -19.94
C ALA A 478 39.97 -11.20 -21.18
N LEU A 479 39.29 -11.19 -22.34
CA LEU A 479 39.67 -10.67 -23.66
C LEU A 479 38.40 -10.88 -24.52
N PHE A 480 37.79 -9.91 -25.21
CA PHE A 480 38.23 -8.56 -25.60
C PHE A 480 37.14 -7.52 -25.31
N SER A 481 37.55 -6.28 -25.03
CA SER A 481 36.77 -5.08 -25.39
C SER A 481 37.72 -3.90 -25.53
N THR A 482 37.80 -3.32 -26.73
CA THR A 482 38.59 -2.12 -27.01
C THR A 482 37.89 -0.89 -26.43
N LYS A 483 38.18 -0.56 -25.17
CA LYS A 483 37.70 0.68 -24.57
C LYS A 483 38.28 1.88 -25.31
N SER A 484 37.48 2.46 -26.21
CA SER A 484 37.68 3.83 -26.68
C SER A 484 37.85 4.76 -25.47
N LEU A 485 38.93 5.55 -25.50
CA LEU A 485 39.23 6.59 -24.53
C LEU A 485 38.08 7.60 -24.54
N ALA A 486 37.24 7.52 -23.52
CA ALA A 486 36.29 8.58 -23.19
C ALA A 486 37.07 9.72 -22.54
N ILE A 487 36.77 10.96 -22.91
CA ILE A 487 37.27 12.15 -22.22
C ILE A 487 36.29 12.41 -21.08
N ASP A 488 36.77 12.35 -19.84
CA ASP A 488 35.99 12.57 -18.62
C ASP A 488 36.34 13.88 -17.89
N SER A 489 37.47 14.51 -18.23
CA SER A 489 37.85 15.84 -17.75
C SER A 489 38.41 16.80 -18.82
N ILE A 490 38.43 18.10 -18.49
CA ILE A 490 39.08 19.19 -19.24
C ILE A 490 40.07 19.87 -18.30
N LYS A 491 41.31 20.07 -18.75
CA LYS A 491 42.37 20.78 -18.01
C LYS A 491 42.58 22.21 -18.49
N ALA A 492 43.22 23.03 -17.67
CA ALA A 492 43.53 24.41 -18.03
C ALA A 492 44.34 24.49 -19.34
N GLY A 493 43.80 25.21 -20.34
CA GLY A 493 44.36 25.32 -21.69
C GLY A 493 43.69 24.41 -22.73
N GLU A 494 42.94 23.39 -22.30
CA GLU A 494 42.11 22.58 -23.18
C GLU A 494 40.73 23.25 -23.41
N SER A 495 40.05 22.83 -24.48
CA SER A 495 38.69 23.29 -24.80
C SER A 495 37.88 22.16 -25.42
N ILE A 496 36.58 22.12 -25.12
CA ILE A 496 35.65 21.19 -25.75
C ILE A 496 34.72 21.96 -26.69
N ASN A 497 34.69 21.54 -27.96
CA ASN A 497 33.70 21.97 -28.92
C ASN A 497 32.42 21.15 -28.68
N GLY A 498 31.47 21.72 -27.94
CA GLY A 498 30.23 21.05 -27.56
C GLY A 498 29.34 20.63 -28.73
N SER A 499 29.61 21.14 -29.95
CA SER A 499 28.90 20.71 -31.17
C SER A 499 29.37 19.35 -31.72
N THR A 500 30.55 18.87 -31.33
CA THR A 500 31.16 17.63 -31.87
C THR A 500 31.78 16.71 -30.83
N GLN A 501 31.97 17.18 -29.60
CA GLN A 501 32.63 16.47 -28.51
C GLN A 501 31.72 16.42 -27.28
N MET A 502 31.77 15.30 -26.56
CA MET A 502 31.02 15.06 -25.32
C MET A 502 31.97 14.58 -24.23
N LEU A 503 31.73 15.04 -23.01
CA LEU A 503 32.35 14.52 -21.78
C LEU A 503 31.56 13.30 -21.34
N ILE A 504 32.22 12.17 -21.07
CA ILE A 504 31.57 10.92 -20.63
C ILE A 504 32.25 10.46 -19.35
N SER A 505 31.47 10.15 -18.31
CA SER A 505 32.00 9.79 -17.00
C SER A 505 32.85 8.50 -17.04
N PRO A 506 33.79 8.26 -16.10
CA PRO A 506 34.76 7.15 -16.18
C PRO A 506 34.16 5.75 -16.32
N ALA A 507 33.09 5.44 -15.60
CA ALA A 507 32.33 4.20 -15.71
C ALA A 507 31.23 4.24 -16.80
N LYS A 508 31.18 5.31 -17.61
CA LYS A 508 30.20 5.57 -18.68
C LYS A 508 28.76 5.50 -18.17
N LYS A 509 28.48 6.22 -17.09
CA LYS A 509 27.13 6.38 -16.52
C LYS A 509 26.43 7.66 -17.00
N PHE A 510 27.17 8.76 -17.15
CA PHE A 510 26.64 10.06 -17.54
C PHE A 510 27.44 10.69 -18.69
N VAL A 511 26.76 11.55 -19.45
CA VAL A 511 27.31 12.35 -20.56
C VAL A 511 26.98 13.81 -20.31
N LEU A 512 27.94 14.71 -20.54
CA LEU A 512 27.73 16.15 -20.68
C LEU A 512 27.99 16.54 -22.14
N GLY A 513 27.04 17.23 -22.75
CA GLY A 513 27.16 17.72 -24.13
C GLY A 513 26.06 18.71 -24.51
N ILE A 514 26.05 19.13 -25.78
CA ILE A 514 24.95 19.94 -26.31
C ILE A 514 23.81 19.02 -26.76
N PHE A 515 22.59 19.33 -26.33
CA PHE A 515 21.35 18.65 -26.75
C PHE A 515 20.31 19.66 -27.27
N ASN A 516 19.31 19.15 -27.99
CA ASN A 516 18.15 19.89 -28.49
C ASN A 516 16.88 19.15 -28.04
N PRO A 517 16.01 19.77 -27.21
CA PRO A 517 14.71 19.18 -26.88
C PRO A 517 13.85 19.01 -28.15
N GLN A 518 13.06 17.94 -28.22
CA GLN A 518 12.30 17.60 -29.43
C GLN A 518 11.37 18.76 -29.86
N GLY A 519 11.53 19.21 -31.11
CA GLY A 519 10.75 20.33 -31.66
C GLY A 519 11.17 21.72 -31.18
N SER A 520 12.19 21.83 -30.32
CA SER A 520 12.75 23.12 -29.90
C SER A 520 13.65 23.71 -30.98
N LYS A 521 13.67 25.04 -31.10
CA LYS A 521 14.65 25.77 -31.93
C LYS A 521 15.97 26.03 -31.20
N PHE A 522 16.05 25.66 -29.92
CA PHE A 522 17.13 26.02 -29.02
C PHE A 522 17.97 24.81 -28.63
N HIS A 523 19.25 25.05 -28.39
CA HIS A 523 20.22 24.06 -27.94
C HIS A 523 20.74 24.43 -26.54
N TYR A 524 21.10 23.42 -25.75
CA TYR A 524 21.49 23.59 -24.35
C TYR A 524 22.64 22.65 -24.00
N LEU A 525 23.54 23.10 -23.13
CA LEU A 525 24.52 22.26 -22.45
C LEU A 525 23.81 21.56 -21.28
N GLY A 526 23.81 20.24 -21.27
CA GLY A 526 23.18 19.46 -20.20
C GLY A 526 23.84 18.12 -19.95
N ILE A 527 23.49 17.50 -18.83
CA ILE A 527 23.92 16.16 -18.43
C ILE A 527 22.76 15.20 -18.62
N TRP A 528 23.02 14.03 -19.20
CA TRP A 528 22.08 12.91 -19.29
C TRP A 528 22.76 11.57 -18.99
N TYR A 529 21.96 10.53 -18.77
CA TYR A 529 22.45 9.16 -18.60
C TYR A 529 23.02 8.61 -19.92
N ASN A 530 24.19 7.95 -19.89
CA ASN A 530 24.85 7.41 -21.10
C ASN A 530 24.17 6.16 -21.67
N ASN A 531 23.56 5.34 -20.80
CA ASN A 531 23.05 4.00 -21.15
C ASN A 531 21.52 3.93 -21.13
N ILE A 532 20.86 5.08 -21.29
CA ILE A 532 19.41 5.26 -21.18
C ILE A 532 18.98 6.27 -22.27
N PRO A 533 17.89 6.03 -23.03
CA PRO A 533 17.28 7.01 -23.93
C PRO A 533 17.22 8.42 -23.34
N GLN A 534 17.67 9.43 -24.12
CA GLN A 534 18.21 10.71 -23.64
C GLN A 534 17.40 11.37 -22.50
N THR A 535 17.73 10.99 -21.27
CA THR A 535 17.08 11.49 -20.06
C THR A 535 18.00 12.55 -19.46
N VAL A 536 17.69 13.81 -19.76
CA VAL A 536 18.42 14.97 -19.21
C VAL A 536 18.07 15.13 -17.73
N VAL A 537 19.10 15.39 -16.92
CA VAL A 537 19.02 15.47 -15.45
C VAL A 537 19.60 16.77 -14.88
N TRP A 538 20.33 17.53 -15.70
CA TRP A 538 20.86 18.86 -15.37
C TRP A 538 21.07 19.68 -16.64
N VAL A 539 20.82 20.99 -16.59
CA VAL A 539 20.97 21.93 -17.72
C VAL A 539 21.67 23.21 -17.25
N ALA A 540 22.80 23.56 -17.87
CA ALA A 540 23.62 24.70 -17.49
C ALA A 540 22.98 26.04 -17.89
N ASN A 541 22.77 26.24 -19.18
CA ASN A 541 22.31 27.50 -19.77
C ASN A 541 20.78 27.52 -19.96
N ARG A 542 20.02 26.97 -19.01
CA ARG A 542 18.58 26.68 -19.17
C ARG A 542 17.73 27.89 -19.55
N ASP A 543 18.08 29.07 -19.03
CA ASP A 543 17.41 30.34 -19.31
C ASP A 543 18.18 31.23 -20.32
N ASN A 544 19.30 30.74 -20.86
CA ASN A 544 20.16 31.42 -21.84
C ASN A 544 20.48 30.48 -23.03
N PRO A 545 19.46 30.09 -23.82
CA PRO A 545 19.60 29.10 -24.89
C PRO A 545 20.61 29.48 -25.98
N LEU A 546 21.21 28.46 -26.60
CA LEU A 546 21.91 28.59 -27.88
C LEU A 546 20.90 28.56 -29.05
N VAL A 547 21.12 29.41 -30.05
CA VAL A 547 20.28 29.45 -31.28
C VAL A 547 20.74 28.43 -32.33
N ASN A 548 21.95 27.87 -32.18
CA ASN A 548 22.49 26.77 -32.99
C ASN A 548 23.35 25.84 -32.12
N SER A 549 23.86 24.73 -32.67
CA SER A 549 24.67 23.76 -31.91
C SER A 549 26.09 24.25 -31.58
N SER A 550 26.54 25.37 -32.16
CA SER A 550 27.93 25.85 -32.12
C SER A 550 28.29 26.53 -30.79
N ALA A 551 28.80 25.74 -29.84
CA ALA A 551 29.21 26.20 -28.53
C ALA A 551 30.59 25.65 -28.10
N HIS A 552 31.31 26.42 -27.30
CA HIS A 552 32.61 26.05 -26.74
C HIS A 552 32.58 26.12 -25.22
N LEU A 553 33.00 25.04 -24.55
CA LEU A 553 33.18 24.99 -23.11
C LEU A 553 34.68 25.19 -22.81
N VAL A 554 35.00 26.32 -22.16
CA VAL A 554 36.39 26.81 -22.02
C VAL A 554 36.65 27.42 -20.64
N PHE A 555 37.91 27.42 -20.21
CA PHE A 555 38.34 28.20 -19.05
C PHE A 555 38.50 29.69 -19.41
N LYS A 556 38.00 30.58 -18.54
CA LYS A 556 38.18 32.04 -18.65
C LYS A 556 38.24 32.67 -17.26
N GLY A 557 39.37 33.31 -16.94
CA GLY A 557 39.70 33.63 -15.54
C GLY A 557 39.78 32.35 -14.72
N GLU A 558 39.22 32.35 -13.50
CA GLU A 558 39.16 31.16 -12.63
C GLU A 558 37.98 30.22 -12.94
N ASN A 559 37.15 30.56 -13.92
CA ASN A 559 35.88 29.89 -14.19
C ASN A 559 35.91 28.99 -15.42
N ILE A 560 35.02 28.00 -15.45
CA ILE A 560 34.56 27.37 -16.69
C ILE A 560 33.37 28.17 -17.24
N VAL A 561 33.33 28.33 -18.57
CA VAL A 561 32.42 29.24 -19.27
C VAL A 561 31.92 28.59 -20.56
N LEU A 562 30.61 28.69 -20.80
CA LEU A 562 29.99 28.33 -22.07
C LEU A 562 29.92 29.55 -22.99
N LEU A 563 30.61 29.48 -24.12
CA LEU A 563 30.60 30.51 -25.17
C LEU A 563 29.81 30.04 -26.38
N ASN A 564 29.10 30.96 -27.04
CA ASN A 564 28.58 30.73 -28.39
C ASN A 564 29.66 31.01 -29.47
N GLN A 565 29.31 30.81 -30.74
CA GLN A 565 30.16 31.12 -31.90
C GLN A 565 30.65 32.58 -32.02
N THR A 566 30.02 33.55 -31.34
CA THR A 566 30.45 34.97 -31.34
C THR A 566 31.25 35.35 -30.09
N GLY A 567 31.65 34.37 -29.26
CA GLY A 567 32.37 34.62 -28.00
C GLY A 567 31.51 35.23 -26.88
N TRP A 568 30.18 35.26 -27.04
CA TRP A 568 29.24 35.71 -26.02
C TRP A 568 29.10 34.63 -24.93
N ILE A 569 29.04 35.07 -23.66
CA ILE A 569 28.91 34.19 -22.49
C ILE A 569 27.44 33.84 -22.27
N LEU A 570 27.11 32.55 -22.33
CA LEU A 570 25.75 32.05 -22.04
C LEU A 570 25.62 31.45 -20.63
N TRP A 571 26.73 30.94 -20.06
CA TRP A 571 26.76 30.39 -18.71
C TRP A 571 28.18 30.39 -18.15
N THR A 572 28.33 30.44 -16.82
CA THR A 572 29.60 30.30 -16.12
C THR A 572 29.41 29.73 -14.71
N SER A 573 30.44 29.06 -14.18
CA SER A 573 30.45 28.44 -12.84
C SER A 573 30.39 29.42 -11.66
N ASN A 574 30.86 30.67 -11.81
CA ASN A 574 31.00 31.63 -10.70
C ASN A 574 31.70 31.07 -9.43
N SER A 575 32.80 30.32 -9.62
CA SER A 575 33.65 29.80 -8.54
C SER A 575 34.23 30.93 -7.68
N PRO A 576 34.11 30.85 -6.34
CA PRO A 576 34.70 31.83 -5.42
C PRO A 576 36.17 31.52 -5.07
N ARG A 577 36.72 30.38 -5.49
CA ARG A 577 38.11 29.97 -5.21
C ARG A 577 38.97 30.06 -6.49
N SER A 578 40.15 30.68 -6.36
CA SER A 578 41.23 30.56 -7.36
C SER A 578 42.00 29.26 -7.14
N LEU A 579 42.46 28.64 -8.23
CA LEU A 579 43.07 27.32 -8.27
C LEU A 579 44.20 27.32 -9.31
N LYS A 580 45.32 26.64 -9.05
CA LYS A 580 46.49 26.62 -9.94
C LYS A 580 46.30 25.62 -11.07
N GLU A 581 46.21 24.34 -10.74
CA GLU A 581 46.12 23.25 -11.72
C GLU A 581 44.66 22.84 -11.92
N ARG A 582 43.90 23.66 -12.64
CA ARG A 582 42.45 23.49 -12.80
C ARG A 582 42.05 22.34 -13.70
N GLU A 583 41.07 21.59 -13.20
CA GLU A 583 40.40 20.49 -13.89
C GLU A 583 38.88 20.62 -13.70
N VAL A 584 38.12 20.43 -14.79
CA VAL A 584 36.68 20.16 -14.75
C VAL A 584 36.45 18.69 -15.08
N GLN A 585 35.82 17.90 -14.22
CA GLN A 585 35.55 16.47 -14.43
C GLN A 585 34.06 16.15 -14.30
N LEU A 586 33.54 15.25 -15.14
CA LEU A 586 32.21 14.65 -14.99
C LEU A 586 32.31 13.33 -14.20
N LEU A 587 31.83 13.32 -12.95
CA LEU A 587 31.89 12.15 -12.07
C LEU A 587 30.81 11.12 -12.40
N ASP A 588 31.02 9.85 -12.03
CA ASP A 588 30.06 8.76 -12.21
C ASP A 588 28.78 8.85 -11.37
N THR A 589 28.68 9.87 -10.51
CA THR A 589 27.42 10.29 -9.84
C THR A 589 26.54 11.17 -10.74
N GLY A 590 27.08 11.68 -11.85
CA GLY A 590 26.46 12.72 -12.67
C GLY A 590 26.85 14.14 -12.23
N ASN A 591 27.71 14.30 -11.23
CA ASN A 591 28.18 15.61 -10.78
C ASN A 591 29.33 16.11 -11.67
N LEU A 592 29.11 17.20 -12.39
CA LEU A 592 30.19 17.98 -13.01
C LEU A 592 30.85 18.86 -11.93
N VAL A 593 32.16 18.69 -11.72
CA VAL A 593 32.93 19.41 -10.68
C VAL A 593 34.07 20.21 -11.28
N LEU A 594 34.38 21.37 -10.68
CA LEU A 594 35.58 22.16 -10.91
C LEU A 594 36.47 22.05 -9.66
N ARG A 595 37.71 21.59 -9.83
CA ARG A 595 38.67 21.37 -8.74
C ARG A 595 40.10 21.70 -9.15
N GLU A 596 41.01 21.64 -8.18
CA GLU A 596 42.44 21.51 -8.43
C GLU A 596 42.81 20.04 -8.65
N THR A 597 43.73 19.78 -9.56
CA THR A 597 44.12 18.43 -10.01
C THR A 597 44.65 17.63 -8.81
N GLY A 598 44.06 16.45 -8.57
CA GLY A 598 44.41 15.61 -7.41
C GLY A 598 43.76 16.01 -6.08
N SER A 599 43.05 17.13 -6.00
CA SER A 599 42.27 17.50 -4.81
C SER A 599 40.94 16.74 -4.72
N GLN A 600 40.46 16.50 -3.50
CA GLN A 600 39.08 16.05 -3.25
C GLN A 600 38.11 17.21 -3.02
N ASP A 601 38.63 18.42 -2.73
CA ASP A 601 37.84 19.63 -2.53
C ASP A 601 37.40 20.23 -3.86
N TYR A 602 36.10 20.52 -4.00
CA TYR A 602 35.55 21.19 -5.17
C TYR A 602 35.50 22.71 -4.94
N ALA A 603 35.81 23.50 -5.98
CA ALA A 603 35.61 24.94 -5.99
C ALA A 603 34.24 25.34 -6.57
N TRP A 604 33.67 24.50 -7.43
CA TRP A 604 32.29 24.56 -7.88
C TRP A 604 31.79 23.14 -8.25
N GLN A 605 30.50 22.88 -8.13
CA GLN A 605 29.88 21.63 -8.57
C GLN A 605 28.43 21.82 -9.06
N SER A 606 28.01 21.02 -10.04
CA SER A 606 26.64 21.02 -10.57
C SER A 606 25.58 20.63 -9.53
N PHE A 607 25.93 19.78 -8.57
CA PHE A 607 25.03 19.31 -7.51
C PHE A 607 24.55 20.41 -6.55
N ASP A 608 25.20 21.58 -6.54
CA ASP A 608 24.75 22.76 -5.80
C ASP A 608 23.72 23.61 -6.57
N TYR A 609 23.56 23.37 -7.88
CA TYR A 609 22.71 24.14 -8.79
C TYR A 609 21.78 23.21 -9.59
N PRO A 610 20.85 22.49 -8.93
CA PRO A 610 19.93 21.55 -9.59
C PRO A 610 19.04 22.21 -10.65
N SER A 611 18.55 21.40 -11.59
CA SER A 611 17.51 21.79 -12.54
C SER A 611 16.13 21.31 -12.01
N ASP A 612 15.45 20.41 -12.71
CA ASP A 612 14.18 19.78 -12.34
C ASP A 612 14.34 18.43 -11.63
N THR A 613 15.52 17.81 -11.72
CA THR A 613 15.80 16.44 -11.26
C THR A 613 16.78 16.43 -10.06
N LEU A 614 16.55 15.50 -9.12
CA LEU A 614 17.49 15.09 -8.07
C LEU A 614 18.02 13.67 -8.35
N LEU A 615 19.34 13.52 -8.26
CA LEU A 615 20.09 12.27 -8.40
C LEU A 615 20.59 11.75 -7.04
N PRO A 616 21.02 10.48 -6.94
CA PRO A 616 21.62 9.95 -5.71
C PRO A 616 22.87 10.76 -5.33
N GLY A 617 22.95 11.20 -4.08
CA GLY A 617 24.03 12.05 -3.57
C GLY A 617 23.87 13.56 -3.77
N MET A 618 22.91 14.03 -4.58
CA MET A 618 22.49 15.44 -4.57
C MET A 618 21.76 15.78 -3.26
N LYS A 619 21.63 17.07 -2.94
CA LYS A 619 20.95 17.56 -1.73
C LYS A 619 19.98 18.69 -2.07
N LEU A 620 18.80 18.70 -1.45
CA LEU A 620 17.83 19.80 -1.46
C LEU A 620 17.72 20.43 -0.08
N GLY A 621 17.40 21.72 -0.03
CA GLY A 621 17.27 22.51 1.19
C GLY A 621 18.48 23.38 1.48
N TRP A 622 18.56 23.85 2.72
CA TRP A 622 19.45 24.92 3.14
C TRP A 622 20.67 24.41 3.90
N ASP A 623 21.84 24.92 3.54
CA ASP A 623 23.11 24.66 4.22
C ASP A 623 23.83 25.97 4.56
N SER A 624 23.72 26.38 5.83
CA SER A 624 24.37 27.56 6.41
C SER A 624 25.88 27.64 6.17
N LYS A 625 26.58 26.50 6.11
CA LYS A 625 28.03 26.42 5.88
C LYS A 625 28.42 26.76 4.44
N THR A 626 27.45 26.82 3.53
CA THR A 626 27.61 27.21 2.12
C THR A 626 26.77 28.42 1.71
N GLY A 627 25.77 28.82 2.51
CA GLY A 627 24.80 29.88 2.17
C GLY A 627 23.79 29.51 1.08
N LEU A 628 23.74 28.24 0.66
CA LEU A 628 22.96 27.79 -0.49
C LEU A 628 21.60 27.18 -0.09
N ASN A 629 20.53 27.61 -0.78
CA ASN A 629 19.21 26.99 -0.77
C ASN A 629 19.00 26.19 -2.06
N ARG A 630 19.11 24.86 -2.00
CA ARG A 630 19.01 23.97 -3.17
C ARG A 630 17.55 23.56 -3.37
N LYS A 631 16.92 24.01 -4.44
CA LYS A 631 15.53 23.64 -4.81
C LYS A 631 15.47 23.17 -6.27
N LEU A 632 14.69 22.14 -6.54
CA LEU A 632 14.33 21.80 -7.93
C LEU A 632 13.42 22.89 -8.47
N THR A 633 13.58 23.24 -9.74
CA THR A 633 12.71 24.16 -10.50
C THR A 633 12.33 23.48 -11.79
N SER A 634 11.03 23.26 -12.03
CA SER A 634 10.53 22.49 -13.16
C SER A 634 11.03 23.04 -14.51
N TRP A 635 11.01 22.21 -15.54
CA TRP A 635 11.02 22.74 -16.91
C TRP A 635 9.72 23.53 -17.15
N LYS A 636 9.75 24.41 -18.14
CA LYS A 636 8.59 25.24 -18.51
C LYS A 636 7.55 24.46 -19.31
N ASN A 637 8.01 23.52 -20.13
CA ASN A 637 7.22 22.45 -20.76
C ASN A 637 8.19 21.33 -21.22
N PRO A 638 7.72 20.16 -21.69
CA PRO A 638 8.61 19.05 -22.09
C PRO A 638 9.65 19.39 -23.17
N ASN A 639 9.43 20.45 -23.95
CA ASN A 639 10.30 20.86 -25.06
C ASN A 639 11.11 22.14 -24.74
N ASP A 640 11.00 22.66 -23.52
CA ASP A 640 11.60 23.93 -23.08
C ASP A 640 12.15 23.80 -21.64
N PRO A 641 13.48 23.55 -21.49
CA PRO A 641 14.10 23.37 -20.18
C PRO A 641 14.29 24.66 -19.40
N SER A 642 13.87 25.83 -19.91
CA SER A 642 13.86 27.08 -19.13
C SER A 642 13.05 26.94 -17.83
N SER A 643 13.29 27.85 -16.89
CA SER A 643 12.71 27.81 -15.56
C SER A 643 11.18 27.97 -15.62
N GLY A 644 10.45 26.93 -15.21
CA GLY A 644 8.98 26.91 -15.14
C GLY A 644 8.40 27.40 -13.81
N ASP A 645 7.07 27.42 -13.73
CA ASP A 645 6.31 27.99 -12.59
C ASP A 645 6.52 27.24 -11.25
N TYR A 646 6.97 25.99 -11.27
CA TYR A 646 6.95 25.10 -10.11
C TYR A 646 8.34 24.89 -9.50
N THR A 647 8.39 24.86 -8.17
CA THR A 647 9.61 24.54 -7.41
C THR A 647 9.34 23.47 -6.35
N TYR A 648 10.36 22.69 -6.01
CA TYR A 648 10.32 21.69 -4.94
C TYR A 648 11.58 21.72 -4.09
N GLY A 649 11.42 21.68 -2.77
CA GLY A 649 12.55 21.60 -1.85
C GLY A 649 12.15 21.64 -0.38
N VAL A 650 13.14 21.85 0.47
CA VAL A 650 12.94 21.99 1.92
C VAL A 650 12.60 23.45 2.25
N GLU A 651 11.62 23.65 3.12
CA GLU A 651 11.33 24.93 3.75
C GLU A 651 11.50 24.78 5.27
N MET A 652 12.27 25.68 5.89
CA MET A 652 12.65 25.63 7.31
C MET A 652 11.85 26.64 8.15
N ASP A 653 10.62 26.93 7.74
CA ASP A 653 9.71 27.76 8.52
C ASP A 653 9.02 26.85 9.56
N GLY A 654 9.37 27.04 10.84
CA GLY A 654 9.12 26.06 11.90
C GLY A 654 9.94 24.77 11.72
N LEU A 655 9.31 23.60 11.88
CA LEU A 655 9.96 22.32 11.54
C LEU A 655 10.19 22.22 10.02
N PRO A 656 11.29 21.59 9.55
CA PRO A 656 11.55 21.46 8.11
C PRO A 656 10.49 20.63 7.38
N GLN A 657 9.96 21.14 6.27
CA GLN A 657 8.94 20.48 5.45
C GLN A 657 9.41 20.36 4.00
N LEU A 658 9.04 19.27 3.32
CA LEU A 658 9.16 19.17 1.86
C LEU A 658 7.92 19.76 1.20
N VAL A 659 8.09 20.67 0.25
CA VAL A 659 7.01 21.50 -0.32
C VAL A 659 7.15 21.61 -1.83
N VAL A 660 6.04 21.41 -2.57
CA VAL A 660 5.91 21.90 -3.96
C VAL A 660 5.18 23.23 -3.93
N ARG A 661 5.73 24.25 -4.60
CA ARG A 661 5.05 25.54 -4.85
C ARG A 661 4.84 25.77 -6.34
N LYS A 662 3.76 26.50 -6.68
CA LYS A 662 3.61 27.24 -7.93
C LYS A 662 3.80 28.74 -7.65
N GLY A 663 4.94 29.30 -8.02
CA GLY A 663 5.34 30.63 -7.58
C GLY A 663 5.24 30.78 -6.05
N PRO A 664 4.42 31.71 -5.51
CA PRO A 664 4.24 31.84 -4.06
C PRO A 664 3.31 30.78 -3.45
N ILE A 665 2.43 30.14 -4.22
CA ILE A 665 1.34 29.27 -3.71
C ILE A 665 1.89 27.87 -3.42
N ILE A 666 1.63 27.32 -2.23
CA ILE A 666 1.90 25.91 -1.92
C ILE A 666 0.83 25.03 -2.59
N THR A 667 1.24 23.99 -3.30
CA THR A 667 0.33 23.02 -3.95
C THR A 667 0.39 21.63 -3.33
N PHE A 668 1.55 21.25 -2.76
CA PHE A 668 1.74 20.00 -2.02
C PHE A 668 2.70 20.22 -0.84
N ARG A 669 2.48 19.48 0.26
CA ARG A 669 3.33 19.47 1.46
C ARG A 669 3.50 18.04 1.98
N GLY A 670 4.74 17.58 2.14
CA GLY A 670 5.08 16.24 2.65
C GLY A 670 4.99 16.06 4.17
N GLY A 671 4.52 17.08 4.90
CA GLY A 671 4.53 17.16 6.36
C GLY A 671 5.91 17.53 6.95
N PRO A 672 5.98 17.92 8.23
CA PRO A 672 7.25 18.18 8.92
C PRO A 672 8.09 16.91 9.13
N TRP A 673 9.41 17.11 9.06
CA TRP A 673 10.44 16.19 9.56
C TRP A 673 10.55 16.30 11.08
N TYR A 674 10.68 15.15 11.75
CA TYR A 674 10.80 15.09 13.21
C TYR A 674 11.94 14.18 13.69
N GLY A 675 13.02 14.09 12.92
CA GLY A 675 14.22 13.32 13.26
C GLY A 675 14.23 11.90 12.71
N LYS A 676 13.08 11.20 12.70
CA LYS A 676 12.99 9.80 12.24
C LYS A 676 12.48 9.65 10.81
N ARG A 677 11.53 10.50 10.40
CA ARG A 677 10.88 10.54 9.08
C ARG A 677 10.06 11.83 8.93
N PHE A 678 9.50 12.06 7.74
CA PHE A 678 8.42 13.02 7.56
C PHE A 678 7.09 12.43 8.09
N SER A 679 6.15 13.30 8.47
CA SER A 679 4.83 12.90 8.98
C SER A 679 3.76 12.71 7.90
N GLY A 680 3.95 13.20 6.68
CA GLY A 680 2.84 13.51 5.78
C GLY A 680 2.68 12.70 4.50
N SER A 681 3.38 11.56 4.34
CA SER A 681 3.11 10.60 3.26
C SER A 681 3.57 9.19 3.64
N GLY A 682 2.98 8.17 3.01
CA GLY A 682 3.52 6.81 3.04
C GLY A 682 4.71 6.62 2.09
N ASP A 683 4.88 7.56 1.17
CA ASP A 683 5.60 7.43 -0.10
C ASP A 683 7.06 7.87 0.04
N LEU A 684 7.32 8.86 0.91
CA LEU A 684 8.66 9.26 1.39
C LEU A 684 9.27 8.22 2.36
N ARG A 685 8.92 6.93 2.25
CA ARG A 685 9.49 5.82 3.04
C ARG A 685 10.71 5.18 2.37
N ALA A 686 11.54 4.52 3.16
CA ALA A 686 12.54 3.61 2.62
C ALA A 686 11.87 2.37 2.01
N THR A 687 12.39 1.91 0.86
CA THR A 687 11.94 0.73 0.11
C THR A 687 13.13 -0.19 -0.20
N ALA A 688 12.92 -1.28 -0.95
CA ALA A 688 14.02 -2.14 -1.41
C ALA A 688 15.03 -1.40 -2.34
N ILE A 689 14.58 -0.33 -3.01
CA ILE A 689 15.30 0.33 -4.11
C ILE A 689 15.71 1.79 -3.79
N TYR A 690 15.12 2.38 -2.76
CA TYR A 690 15.31 3.78 -2.37
C TYR A 690 15.40 3.94 -0.85
N ALA A 691 16.30 4.79 -0.36
CA ALA A 691 16.39 5.18 1.04
C ALA A 691 16.48 6.71 1.18
N PRO A 692 15.47 7.38 1.75
CA PRO A 692 15.54 8.82 2.02
C PRO A 692 16.53 9.11 3.14
N LYS A 693 17.19 10.26 3.07
CA LYS A 693 18.06 10.81 4.12
C LYS A 693 17.70 12.27 4.37
N PHE A 694 17.81 12.67 5.64
CA PHE A 694 17.60 14.06 6.03
C PHE A 694 18.63 14.45 7.09
N ASP A 695 19.50 15.37 6.71
CA ASP A 695 20.58 15.94 7.52
C ASP A 695 20.04 17.26 8.11
N TYR A 696 19.51 17.18 9.34
CA TYR A 696 18.89 18.29 10.06
C TYR A 696 19.65 18.63 11.34
N ASN A 697 20.00 19.90 11.47
CA ASN A 697 20.51 20.51 12.69
C ASN A 697 19.91 21.91 12.81
N GLY A 698 19.04 22.10 13.81
CA GLY A 698 18.35 23.38 14.04
C GLY A 698 19.31 24.49 14.47
N ASP A 699 20.24 24.19 15.38
CA ASP A 699 21.21 25.16 15.90
C ASP A 699 22.13 25.67 14.78
N GLU A 700 22.67 24.76 13.96
CA GLU A 700 23.46 25.11 12.78
C GLU A 700 22.63 25.73 11.64
N HIS A 701 21.30 25.83 11.75
CA HIS A 701 20.40 26.27 10.69
C HIS A 701 20.66 25.49 9.39
N ARG A 702 20.47 24.17 9.42
CA ARG A 702 20.79 23.23 8.33
C ARG A 702 19.68 22.20 8.19
N ALA A 703 19.10 22.08 7.01
CA ALA A 703 18.11 21.04 6.71
C ALA A 703 18.25 20.58 5.26
N LEU A 704 18.84 19.39 5.07
CA LEU A 704 19.19 18.85 3.76
C LEU A 704 18.55 17.48 3.51
N PHE A 705 17.63 17.44 2.56
CA PHE A 705 17.06 16.21 2.02
C PHE A 705 17.94 15.62 0.93
N SER A 706 18.17 14.31 0.97
CA SER A 706 18.83 13.54 -0.08
C SER A 706 18.30 12.10 -0.07
N TYR A 707 18.83 11.25 -0.95
CA TYR A 707 18.53 9.82 -0.92
C TYR A 707 19.68 8.98 -1.47
N GLU A 708 19.61 7.69 -1.18
CA GLU A 708 20.44 6.65 -1.78
C GLU A 708 19.58 5.71 -2.61
N ALA A 709 20.04 5.41 -3.83
CA ALA A 709 19.54 4.28 -4.60
C ALA A 709 20.19 2.99 -4.08
N ARG A 710 19.41 1.93 -3.90
CA ARG A 710 19.88 0.62 -3.45
C ARG A 710 20.16 -0.29 -4.64
N ASN A 711 20.97 -1.33 -4.43
CA ASN A 711 21.25 -2.40 -5.41
C ASN A 711 21.66 -1.91 -6.82
N ASN A 712 22.34 -0.76 -6.93
CA ASN A 712 22.71 -0.09 -8.17
C ASN A 712 21.56 0.36 -9.11
N PHE A 713 20.29 0.30 -8.69
CA PHE A 713 19.18 0.75 -9.53
C PHE A 713 19.28 2.23 -9.93
N SER A 714 18.98 2.54 -11.19
CA SER A 714 18.86 3.93 -11.65
C SER A 714 17.54 4.53 -11.16
N VAL A 715 17.61 5.30 -10.07
CA VAL A 715 16.45 6.00 -9.46
C VAL A 715 16.69 7.50 -9.48
N ARG A 716 15.69 8.28 -9.90
CA ARG A 716 15.69 9.76 -9.87
C ARG A 716 14.38 10.31 -9.30
N LEU A 717 14.46 11.50 -8.72
CA LEU A 717 13.30 12.31 -8.34
C LEU A 717 13.18 13.48 -9.33
N VAL A 718 11.99 13.79 -9.82
CA VAL A 718 11.81 14.86 -10.84
C VAL A 718 10.56 15.69 -10.58
N LEU A 719 10.65 17.00 -10.85
CA LEU A 719 9.52 17.93 -10.83
C LEU A 719 9.09 18.29 -12.25
N GLY A 720 8.02 17.66 -12.74
CA GLY A 720 7.49 17.88 -14.08
C GLY A 720 6.86 19.27 -14.25
N ALA A 721 6.75 19.75 -15.49
CA ALA A 721 6.22 21.07 -15.83
C ALA A 721 4.76 21.33 -15.37
N ALA A 722 3.99 20.27 -15.10
CA ALA A 722 2.64 20.35 -14.53
C ALA A 722 2.61 20.53 -12.99
N GLY A 723 3.78 20.56 -12.32
CA GLY A 723 3.91 20.60 -10.86
C GLY A 723 3.86 19.22 -10.19
N LEU A 724 3.72 18.14 -10.96
CA LEU A 724 3.77 16.77 -10.46
C LEU A 724 5.22 16.43 -10.08
N PHE A 725 5.43 16.07 -8.82
CA PHE A 725 6.71 15.54 -8.34
C PHE A 725 6.68 14.01 -8.35
N GLN A 726 7.64 13.37 -9.00
CA GLN A 726 7.63 11.93 -9.23
C GLN A 726 8.94 11.29 -8.79
N GLN A 727 8.83 10.11 -8.16
CA GLN A 727 9.97 9.21 -8.00
C GLN A 727 9.93 8.15 -9.08
N LEU A 728 10.96 8.15 -9.94
CA LEU A 728 11.05 7.28 -11.10
C LEU A 728 12.20 6.29 -10.91
N TYR A 729 11.96 5.01 -11.20
CA TYR A 729 13.03 4.04 -11.42
C TYR A 729 13.10 3.65 -12.88
N TRP A 730 14.29 3.36 -13.37
CA TRP A 730 14.50 2.82 -14.70
C TRP A 730 14.21 1.32 -14.69
N VAL A 731 13.34 0.87 -15.59
CA VAL A 731 13.16 -0.55 -15.88
C VAL A 731 14.18 -0.90 -16.95
N ASP A 732 15.27 -1.57 -16.58
CA ASP A 732 16.36 -1.92 -17.51
C ASP A 732 15.85 -2.73 -18.71
N ASP A 733 14.96 -3.71 -18.48
CA ASP A 733 14.31 -4.48 -19.55
C ASP A 733 13.38 -3.60 -20.39
N GLY A 734 12.51 -2.82 -19.73
CA GLY A 734 11.46 -2.02 -20.38
C GLY A 734 11.96 -0.90 -21.29
N GLU A 735 13.17 -0.40 -21.05
CA GLU A 735 13.65 0.90 -21.51
C GLU A 735 12.68 2.07 -21.19
N TYR A 736 12.12 2.09 -19.97
CA TYR A 736 11.27 3.21 -19.51
C TYR A 736 11.43 3.58 -18.03
N TRP A 737 11.00 4.79 -17.69
CA TRP A 737 10.92 5.31 -16.33
C TRP A 737 9.57 4.97 -15.68
N TYR A 738 9.53 3.97 -14.81
CA TYR A 738 8.33 3.62 -14.05
C TYR A 738 8.16 4.56 -12.83
N PRO A 739 6.99 5.20 -12.65
CA PRO A 739 6.71 6.02 -11.47
C PRO A 739 6.33 5.18 -10.25
N LEU A 740 7.20 5.20 -9.23
CA LEU A 740 6.98 4.56 -7.93
C LEU A 740 5.94 5.28 -7.07
N TYR A 741 5.90 6.61 -7.19
CA TYR A 741 4.82 7.46 -6.73
C TYR A 741 4.80 8.76 -7.55
N THR A 742 3.67 9.46 -7.51
CA THR A 742 3.50 10.83 -7.99
C THR A 742 2.83 11.64 -6.89
N LEU A 743 3.25 12.89 -6.70
CA LEU A 743 2.73 13.81 -5.69
C LEU A 743 2.21 15.09 -6.38
N PRO A 744 0.97 15.56 -6.11
CA PRO A 744 -0.05 14.94 -5.25
C PRO A 744 -0.46 13.53 -5.72
N GLY A 745 -0.66 12.59 -4.79
CA GLY A 745 -1.09 11.23 -5.09
C GLY A 745 -2.60 11.07 -5.02
N ASP A 746 -3.21 11.57 -3.94
CA ASP A 746 -4.67 11.58 -3.74
C ASP A 746 -5.24 13.00 -3.57
N GLY A 747 -6.57 13.11 -3.51
CA GLY A 747 -7.25 14.41 -3.36
C GLY A 747 -6.92 15.14 -2.06
N CYS A 748 -6.47 14.43 -1.01
CA CYS A 748 -6.06 14.99 0.26
C CYS A 748 -4.59 15.46 0.29
N ASP A 749 -3.79 15.17 -0.75
CA ASP A 749 -2.43 15.72 -0.88
C ASP A 749 -2.41 17.15 -1.44
N VAL A 750 -3.52 17.62 -2.02
CA VAL A 750 -3.69 19.02 -2.44
C VAL A 750 -3.70 19.90 -1.20
N TYR A 751 -2.71 20.78 -1.10
CA TYR A 751 -2.44 21.54 0.13
C TYR A 751 -3.67 22.31 0.64
N GLY A 752 -4.07 22.02 1.87
CA GLY A 752 -5.10 22.79 2.59
C GLY A 752 -6.53 22.62 2.05
N ILE A 753 -6.82 21.57 1.26
CA ILE A 753 -8.13 21.33 0.61
C ILE A 753 -9.35 21.38 1.56
N CYS A 754 -9.16 21.02 2.84
CA CYS A 754 -10.19 21.02 3.88
C CYS A 754 -10.25 22.31 4.73
N GLY A 755 -9.46 23.33 4.41
CA GLY A 755 -9.41 24.59 5.17
C GLY A 755 -8.88 24.46 6.61
N GLU A 756 -9.17 25.49 7.40
CA GLU A 756 -8.75 25.62 8.80
C GLU A 756 -9.48 24.60 9.69
N PHE A 757 -8.77 23.84 10.53
CA PHE A 757 -9.32 22.82 11.45
C PHE A 757 -10.19 21.72 10.78
N GLY A 758 -10.07 21.55 9.46
CA GLY A 758 -10.57 20.37 8.75
C GLY A 758 -9.53 19.24 8.71
N VAL A 759 -10.00 18.00 8.63
CA VAL A 759 -9.18 16.80 8.42
C VAL A 759 -9.67 16.02 7.21
N CYS A 760 -8.76 15.61 6.34
CA CYS A 760 -9.07 14.88 5.11
C CYS A 760 -8.97 13.36 5.29
N THR A 761 -9.98 12.62 4.83
CA THR A 761 -10.04 11.16 4.78
C THR A 761 -9.72 10.68 3.36
N PHE A 762 -8.88 9.64 3.27
CA PHE A 762 -8.34 9.10 2.03
C PHE A 762 -9.43 8.63 1.05
N SER A 763 -9.54 9.30 -0.11
CA SER A 763 -10.52 9.02 -1.16
C SER A 763 -10.08 9.64 -2.51
N LEU A 764 -10.65 9.15 -3.61
CA LEU A 764 -10.50 9.72 -4.96
C LEU A 764 -11.00 11.18 -5.05
N THR A 765 -11.95 11.56 -4.19
CA THR A 765 -12.40 12.94 -4.00
C THR A 765 -12.16 13.32 -2.55
N ALA A 766 -11.61 14.51 -2.29
CA ALA A 766 -11.18 14.92 -0.95
C ALA A 766 -12.37 14.95 0.04
N GLU A 767 -12.46 13.95 0.92
CA GLU A 767 -13.50 13.91 1.94
C GLU A 767 -13.00 14.60 3.20
N CYS A 768 -13.57 15.76 3.52
CA CYS A 768 -13.20 16.54 4.68
C CYS A 768 -14.26 16.43 5.78
N ASP A 769 -13.80 16.15 6.99
CA ASP A 769 -14.56 16.26 8.24
C ASP A 769 -13.97 17.41 9.08
N CYS A 770 -14.73 17.92 10.04
CA CYS A 770 -14.19 18.82 11.06
C CYS A 770 -13.54 18.03 12.20
N MET A 771 -12.48 18.58 12.80
CA MET A 771 -11.88 18.01 14.01
C MET A 771 -12.88 18.00 15.18
N ASP A 772 -12.80 17.01 16.08
CA ASP A 772 -13.71 16.96 17.24
C ASP A 772 -13.64 18.24 18.09
N GLY A 773 -14.80 18.79 18.45
CA GLY A 773 -14.93 20.11 19.09
C GLY A 773 -15.05 21.29 18.11
N PHE A 774 -15.05 21.01 16.80
CA PHE A 774 -15.23 21.99 15.73
C PHE A 774 -16.43 21.61 14.83
N GLU A 775 -16.91 22.58 14.07
CA GLU A 775 -18.05 22.48 13.14
C GLU A 775 -17.82 23.30 11.86
N PRO A 776 -18.52 23.00 10.75
CA PRO A 776 -18.32 23.71 9.48
C PRO A 776 -18.56 25.21 9.61
N LYS A 777 -17.62 26.01 9.10
CA LYS A 777 -17.73 27.49 9.12
C LYS A 777 -18.91 28.00 8.30
N TRP A 778 -19.26 27.27 7.23
CA TRP A 778 -20.36 27.55 6.33
C TRP A 778 -21.10 26.22 6.04
N PRO A 779 -22.18 25.88 6.79
CA PRO A 779 -22.88 24.61 6.64
C PRO A 779 -23.40 24.37 5.21
N ASP A 780 -24.03 25.37 4.59
CA ASP A 780 -24.60 25.28 3.23
C ASP A 780 -23.53 24.90 2.18
N ASP A 781 -22.35 25.53 2.23
CA ASP A 781 -21.22 25.20 1.36
C ASP A 781 -20.66 23.81 1.68
N TRP A 782 -20.68 23.37 2.94
CA TRP A 782 -20.20 22.05 3.37
C TRP A 782 -21.09 20.91 2.85
N GLU A 783 -22.42 21.10 2.87
CA GLU A 783 -23.40 20.20 2.23
C GLU A 783 -23.24 20.20 0.70
N MET A 784 -22.88 21.33 0.09
CA MET A 784 -22.51 21.43 -1.33
C MET A 784 -21.06 20.99 -1.64
N PHE A 785 -20.41 20.24 -0.74
CA PHE A 785 -19.04 19.71 -0.87
C PHE A 785 -17.91 20.76 -1.01
N ARG A 786 -18.17 22.05 -0.78
CA ARG A 786 -17.20 23.16 -0.86
C ARG A 786 -16.45 23.37 0.45
N ARG A 787 -15.73 22.34 0.88
CA ARG A 787 -15.17 22.22 2.26
C ARG A 787 -13.94 23.10 2.53
N SER A 788 -13.41 23.80 1.53
CA SER A 788 -12.26 24.72 1.66
C SER A 788 -12.46 25.90 2.63
N GLY A 789 -13.71 26.22 3.01
CA GLY A 789 -14.01 27.21 4.03
C GLY A 789 -13.53 26.85 5.45
N GLY A 790 -13.26 25.56 5.71
CA GLY A 790 -12.82 25.05 6.99
C GLY A 790 -13.88 25.06 8.09
N CYS A 791 -13.42 24.91 9.33
CA CYS A 791 -14.21 24.69 10.52
C CYS A 791 -13.89 25.73 11.61
N VAL A 792 -14.84 25.94 12.53
CA VAL A 792 -14.75 26.83 13.69
C VAL A 792 -15.04 26.05 14.98
N ARG A 793 -14.64 26.59 16.14
CA ARG A 793 -14.89 25.95 17.44
C ARG A 793 -16.38 25.96 17.78
N LYS A 794 -16.91 24.82 18.24
CA LYS A 794 -18.27 24.73 18.83
C LYS A 794 -18.40 25.55 20.11
N ASP A 795 -17.41 25.40 20.99
CA ASP A 795 -17.25 26.24 22.18
C ASP A 795 -15.89 26.92 22.17
N ASN A 796 -15.91 28.25 22.24
CA ASN A 796 -14.72 29.10 22.24
C ASN A 796 -14.13 29.34 23.65
N ARG A 797 -14.73 28.77 24.71
CA ARG A 797 -14.29 28.88 26.12
C ARG A 797 -13.07 28.00 26.44
N THR A 798 -12.01 28.17 25.65
CA THR A 798 -10.64 27.73 25.97
C THR A 798 -9.91 28.80 26.81
N CYS A 799 -8.74 28.50 27.36
CA CYS A 799 -8.06 29.30 28.39
C CYS A 799 -8.86 29.38 29.70
N GLY A 800 -9.34 28.23 30.20
CA GLY A 800 -10.30 28.18 31.31
C GLY A 800 -10.32 26.86 32.09
N ASN A 801 -10.80 26.91 33.32
CA ASN A 801 -10.81 25.76 34.24
C ASN A 801 -11.53 24.54 33.65
N GLY A 802 -10.80 23.44 33.49
CA GLY A 802 -11.33 22.16 33.02
C GLY A 802 -11.23 21.93 31.51
N GLU A 803 -10.57 22.82 30.76
CA GLU A 803 -10.22 22.55 29.35
C GLU A 803 -9.20 21.40 29.19
N GLY A 804 -8.97 20.96 27.97
CA GLY A 804 -8.09 19.83 27.66
C GLY A 804 -7.98 19.57 26.17
N PHE A 805 -7.69 18.33 25.77
CA PHE A 805 -7.43 17.96 24.38
C PHE A 805 -8.21 16.74 23.92
N LYS A 806 -8.62 16.75 22.64
CA LYS A 806 -9.05 15.53 21.93
C LYS A 806 -7.94 15.02 21.03
N ARG A 807 -7.72 13.70 21.06
CA ARG A 807 -6.68 13.00 20.29
C ARG A 807 -7.23 12.51 18.96
N ILE A 808 -6.71 13.06 17.87
CA ILE A 808 -6.88 12.54 16.51
C ILE A 808 -5.68 11.64 16.22
N SER A 809 -5.94 10.38 15.86
CA SER A 809 -4.89 9.37 15.68
C SER A 809 -4.53 9.16 14.21
N SER A 810 -3.30 8.74 13.94
CA SER A 810 -2.83 8.34 12.60
C SER A 810 -2.95 9.43 11.50
N VAL A 811 -2.61 10.68 11.83
CA VAL A 811 -2.63 11.82 10.88
C VAL A 811 -1.25 12.29 10.42
N LYS A 812 -1.23 12.91 9.23
CA LYS A 812 -0.23 13.90 8.80
C LYS A 812 -0.32 15.10 9.74
N PHE A 813 0.77 15.45 10.42
CA PHE A 813 0.78 16.63 11.29
C PHE A 813 0.43 17.91 10.50
N PRO A 814 -0.23 18.91 11.14
CA PRO A 814 -0.54 20.18 10.50
C PRO A 814 0.69 20.90 9.94
N ASP A 815 0.47 21.94 9.14
CA ASP A 815 1.52 22.87 8.72
C ASP A 815 2.27 23.43 9.95
N SER A 816 3.61 23.49 9.87
CA SER A 816 4.47 24.04 10.93
C SER A 816 5.04 25.44 10.62
N SER A 817 4.74 26.00 9.45
CA SER A 817 5.23 27.33 9.04
C SER A 817 4.84 28.44 10.04
N GLY A 818 5.82 29.26 10.42
CA GLY A 818 5.69 30.49 11.19
C GLY A 818 6.14 30.42 12.66
N TYR A 819 6.25 29.23 13.28
CA TYR A 819 6.12 29.13 14.75
C TYR A 819 7.16 28.25 15.48
N PHE A 820 7.31 28.55 16.77
CA PHE A 820 8.28 27.93 17.68
C PHE A 820 7.86 26.52 18.09
N VAL A 821 8.67 25.52 17.75
CA VAL A 821 8.45 24.11 18.10
C VAL A 821 9.49 23.66 19.13
N ASN A 822 9.06 23.42 20.37
CA ASN A 822 9.95 22.98 21.45
C ASN A 822 10.10 21.45 21.48
N VAL A 823 11.12 20.94 20.77
CA VAL A 823 11.34 19.50 20.56
C VAL A 823 11.72 18.73 21.83
N ASN A 824 12.23 19.40 22.89
CA ASN A 824 13.01 18.75 23.95
C ASN A 824 12.29 18.71 25.32
N MET A 825 11.05 18.20 25.37
CA MET A 825 10.22 18.09 26.58
C MET A 825 9.61 16.68 26.70
N SER A 826 9.31 16.21 27.92
CA SER A 826 8.64 14.91 28.09
C SER A 826 7.17 14.97 27.66
N ILE A 827 6.55 13.81 27.47
CA ILE A 827 5.14 13.69 27.04
C ILE A 827 4.19 14.44 27.99
N GLN A 828 4.42 14.34 29.29
CA GLN A 828 3.58 14.97 30.32
C GLN A 828 3.82 16.48 30.41
N ASP A 829 5.06 16.92 30.19
CA ASP A 829 5.40 18.34 30.13
C ASP A 829 4.83 19.02 28.87
N CYS A 830 4.71 18.28 27.75
CA CYS A 830 4.20 18.77 26.47
C CYS A 830 2.73 19.21 26.56
N GLU A 831 1.88 18.38 27.17
CA GLU A 831 0.47 18.69 27.45
C GLU A 831 0.35 19.90 28.39
N ALA A 832 1.10 19.87 29.50
CA ALA A 832 1.11 20.95 30.49
C ALA A 832 1.61 22.29 29.92
N ALA A 833 2.65 22.27 29.08
CA ALA A 833 3.17 23.47 28.41
C ALA A 833 2.15 24.07 27.43
N CYS A 834 1.41 23.23 26.71
CA CYS A 834 0.34 23.70 25.84
C CYS A 834 -0.84 24.28 26.64
N LEU A 835 -1.27 23.65 27.75
CA LEU A 835 -2.30 24.22 28.63
C LEU A 835 -1.89 25.58 29.21
N ASN A 836 -0.68 25.66 29.77
CA ASN A 836 -0.15 26.87 30.41
C ASN A 836 0.07 28.05 29.45
N ASN A 837 0.06 27.82 28.13
CA ASN A 837 0.09 28.88 27.12
C ASN A 837 -1.25 28.92 26.36
N CYS A 838 -2.11 29.88 26.67
CA CYS A 838 -3.44 30.00 26.06
C CYS A 838 -3.45 30.27 24.54
N SER A 839 -2.31 30.61 23.92
CA SER A 839 -2.20 30.66 22.46
C SER A 839 -1.98 29.29 21.82
N CYS A 840 -1.65 28.25 22.58
CA CYS A 840 -1.47 26.90 22.07
C CYS A 840 -2.81 26.27 21.69
N LEU A 841 -2.95 25.83 20.44
CA LEU A 841 -4.17 25.26 19.86
C LEU A 841 -4.12 23.73 19.71
N ALA A 842 -2.92 23.16 19.58
CA ALA A 842 -2.70 21.71 19.61
C ALA A 842 -1.26 21.37 20.00
N TYR A 843 -1.04 20.12 20.41
CA TYR A 843 0.30 19.53 20.51
C TYR A 843 0.35 18.15 19.82
N GLY A 844 1.56 17.63 19.64
CA GLY A 844 1.82 16.32 19.06
C GLY A 844 3.08 15.71 19.68
N ILE A 845 3.13 14.37 19.69
CA ILE A 845 4.26 13.61 20.23
C ILE A 845 5.01 12.99 19.05
N MET A 846 6.33 13.17 19.01
CA MET A 846 7.21 12.63 17.97
C MET A 846 8.15 11.55 18.53
N GLU A 847 8.43 10.51 17.73
CA GLU A 847 9.50 9.54 18.03
C GLU A 847 10.87 10.05 17.56
N LEU A 848 11.83 10.17 18.47
CA LEU A 848 13.19 10.63 18.15
C LEU A 848 14.12 9.43 17.79
N PRO A 849 15.15 9.61 16.95
CA PRO A 849 16.04 8.53 16.49
C PRO A 849 16.80 7.79 17.60
N ASN A 850 17.01 8.44 18.74
CA ASN A 850 17.69 7.88 19.92
C ASN A 850 16.77 7.04 20.83
N GLY A 851 15.51 6.82 20.44
CA GLY A 851 14.52 6.10 21.24
C GLY A 851 13.80 6.97 22.30
N GLY A 852 14.05 8.28 22.31
CA GLY A 852 13.28 9.24 23.10
C GLY A 852 11.98 9.69 22.40
N TYR A 853 11.21 10.51 23.10
CA TYR A 853 10.07 11.25 22.55
C TYR A 853 10.34 12.75 22.59
N GLY A 854 9.85 13.46 21.59
CA GLY A 854 9.86 14.93 21.54
C GLY A 854 8.46 15.51 21.46
N CYS A 855 8.37 16.82 21.71
CA CYS A 855 7.12 17.58 21.70
C CYS A 855 7.01 18.46 20.44
N VAL A 856 5.79 18.65 19.94
CA VAL A 856 5.44 19.71 18.97
C VAL A 856 4.24 20.46 19.50
N THR A 857 4.23 21.79 19.37
CA THR A 857 3.08 22.64 19.73
C THR A 857 2.75 23.57 18.58
N TRP A 858 1.44 23.79 18.34
CA TRP A 858 0.90 24.67 17.32
C TRP A 858 0.18 25.83 17.97
N PHE A 859 0.58 27.05 17.62
CA PHE A 859 0.00 28.30 18.15
C PHE A 859 -0.95 28.98 17.16
N HIS A 860 -1.04 28.45 15.94
CA HIS A 860 -1.87 28.97 14.85
C HIS A 860 -2.79 27.88 14.31
N LYS A 861 -3.80 28.31 13.52
CA LYS A 861 -4.88 27.43 13.06
C LYS A 861 -4.32 26.23 12.28
N LEU A 862 -4.89 25.06 12.55
CA LEU A 862 -4.37 23.81 12.04
C LEU A 862 -4.77 23.66 10.56
N MET A 863 -3.77 23.56 9.68
CA MET A 863 -3.95 23.46 8.23
C MET A 863 -3.35 22.17 7.67
N ASP A 864 -3.93 21.68 6.58
CA ASP A 864 -3.38 20.58 5.76
C ASP A 864 -3.20 19.25 6.52
N VAL A 865 -4.20 18.88 7.33
CA VAL A 865 -4.24 17.60 8.06
C VAL A 865 -4.99 16.56 7.23
N LYS A 866 -4.40 15.37 7.04
CA LYS A 866 -5.07 14.19 6.47
C LYS A 866 -4.79 12.95 7.31
N PHE A 867 -5.71 12.00 7.33
CA PHE A 867 -5.41 10.64 7.79
C PHE A 867 -4.41 9.97 6.85
N VAL A 868 -3.53 9.12 7.39
CA VAL A 868 -2.55 8.36 6.59
C VAL A 868 -2.52 6.89 7.02
N VAL A 869 -2.60 5.99 6.03
CA VAL A 869 -2.70 4.52 6.21
C VAL A 869 -1.46 3.93 6.89
N TYR A 870 -0.30 4.53 6.67
CA TYR A 870 0.95 4.14 7.29
C TYR A 870 1.57 5.34 7.99
N ASN A 871 2.30 5.10 9.07
CA ASN A 871 3.21 6.08 9.64
C ASN A 871 2.55 7.37 10.18
N GLY A 872 1.23 7.43 10.36
CA GLY A 872 0.57 8.58 10.97
C GLY A 872 1.01 8.84 12.41
N GLN A 873 0.74 10.04 12.91
CA GLN A 873 1.06 10.46 14.28
C GLN A 873 -0.21 10.90 15.03
N ASP A 874 -0.10 10.98 16.36
CA ASP A 874 -1.20 11.43 17.22
C ASP A 874 -1.14 12.95 17.41
N LEU A 875 -2.21 13.63 17.00
CA LEU A 875 -2.40 15.08 17.17
C LEU A 875 -3.43 15.32 18.29
N TYR A 876 -3.09 16.21 19.22
CA TYR A 876 -3.89 16.50 20.41
C TYR A 876 -4.41 17.94 20.31
N VAL A 877 -5.66 18.12 19.91
CA VAL A 877 -6.27 19.43 19.61
C VAL A 877 -6.98 19.96 20.86
N ARG A 878 -6.67 21.20 21.26
CA ARG A 878 -7.22 21.84 22.46
C ARG A 878 -8.70 22.15 22.27
N VAL A 879 -9.54 21.83 23.24
CA VAL A 879 -10.99 22.07 23.25
C VAL A 879 -11.47 22.56 24.62
N ALA A 880 -12.62 23.25 24.64
CA ALA A 880 -13.23 23.72 25.87
C ALA A 880 -13.71 22.57 26.77
N ALA A 881 -13.90 22.85 28.05
CA ALA A 881 -14.32 21.87 29.06
C ALA A 881 -15.64 21.14 28.74
N SER A 882 -16.53 21.79 27.97
CA SER A 882 -17.80 21.23 27.49
C SER A 882 -17.65 20.09 26.48
N GLU A 883 -16.57 20.12 25.69
CA GLU A 883 -16.33 19.17 24.61
C GLU A 883 -15.64 17.89 25.10
N LEU A 884 -15.14 17.86 26.34
CA LEU A 884 -14.45 16.70 26.92
C LEU A 884 -15.45 15.68 27.48
N ASP A 885 -15.26 14.41 27.15
CA ASP A 885 -16.19 13.35 27.52
C ASP A 885 -16.24 13.16 29.05
N SER A 886 -17.44 13.22 29.64
CA SER A 886 -17.66 13.34 31.09
C SER A 886 -17.46 12.04 31.89
N THR A 887 -16.41 11.28 31.60
CA THR A 887 -16.30 9.86 31.93
C THR A 887 -15.04 9.54 32.75
N ASN A 888 -15.19 9.44 34.09
CA ASN A 888 -14.55 8.38 34.92
C ASN A 888 -14.87 8.39 36.44
N LYS A 889 -16.08 8.76 36.87
CA LYS A 889 -16.51 8.54 38.28
C LYS A 889 -16.93 7.10 38.58
N LYS A 890 -17.59 6.40 37.64
CA LYS A 890 -18.10 5.02 37.85
C LYS A 890 -16.98 3.97 37.99
N LEU A 891 -15.91 4.05 37.19
CA LEU A 891 -14.86 3.03 37.15
C LEU A 891 -14.05 2.95 38.46
N LYS A 892 -13.72 4.09 39.09
CA LYS A 892 -12.97 4.12 40.36
C LYS A 892 -13.73 3.43 41.51
N VAL A 893 -15.05 3.58 41.55
CA VAL A 893 -15.91 2.90 42.54
C VAL A 893 -15.90 1.39 42.31
N ALA A 894 -16.10 0.94 41.07
CA ALA A 894 -16.09 -0.48 40.73
C ALA A 894 -14.78 -1.19 41.15
N VAL A 895 -13.62 -0.59 40.83
CA VAL A 895 -12.31 -1.13 41.22
C VAL A 895 -12.14 -1.21 42.73
N SER A 896 -12.57 -0.19 43.49
CA SER A 896 -12.48 -0.23 44.96
C SER A 896 -13.32 -1.34 45.60
N VAL A 897 -14.52 -1.61 45.05
CA VAL A 897 -15.39 -2.68 45.55
C VAL A 897 -14.78 -4.05 45.25
N SER A 898 -14.29 -4.27 44.01
CA SER A 898 -13.68 -5.55 43.63
C SER A 898 -12.45 -5.91 44.48
N VAL A 899 -11.59 -4.94 44.81
CA VAL A 899 -10.42 -5.18 45.68
C VAL A 899 -10.85 -5.54 47.11
N ALA A 900 -11.85 -4.85 47.67
CA ALA A 900 -12.38 -5.17 49.00
C ALA A 900 -12.99 -6.59 49.05
N SER A 901 -13.79 -6.97 48.05
CA SER A 901 -14.35 -8.32 47.94
C SER A 901 -13.27 -9.40 47.81
N PHE A 902 -12.22 -9.16 47.02
CA PHE A 902 -11.14 -10.13 46.83
C PHE A 902 -10.31 -10.34 48.10
N LEU A 903 -9.98 -9.27 48.83
CA LEU A 903 -9.27 -9.36 50.12
C LEU A 903 -10.13 -10.05 51.19
N GLY A 904 -11.44 -9.77 51.24
CA GLY A 904 -12.36 -10.46 52.14
C GLY A 904 -12.46 -11.97 51.86
N PHE A 905 -12.55 -12.35 50.58
CA PHE A 905 -12.55 -13.76 50.17
C PHE A 905 -11.23 -14.47 50.51
N LEU A 906 -10.09 -13.83 50.26
CA LEU A 906 -8.76 -14.37 50.59
C LEU A 906 -8.61 -14.59 52.11
N GLY A 907 -9.07 -13.63 52.93
CA GLY A 907 -9.13 -13.77 54.38
C GLY A 907 -9.98 -14.94 54.83
N PHE A 908 -11.18 -15.10 54.27
CA PHE A 908 -12.08 -16.23 54.56
C PHE A 908 -11.43 -17.59 54.22
N VAL A 909 -10.78 -17.70 53.05
CA VAL A 909 -10.06 -18.92 52.63
C VAL A 909 -8.90 -19.24 53.59
N ILE A 910 -8.12 -18.24 54.02
CA ILE A 910 -7.04 -18.42 55.00
C ILE A 910 -7.61 -18.90 56.34
N CYS A 911 -8.68 -18.28 56.85
CA CYS A 911 -9.36 -18.71 58.07
C CYS A 911 -9.91 -20.15 57.96
N PHE A 912 -10.44 -20.54 56.80
CA PHE A 912 -10.95 -21.90 56.57
C PHE A 912 -9.83 -22.95 56.54
N ILE A 913 -8.68 -22.63 55.92
CA ILE A 913 -7.48 -23.49 55.91
C ILE A 913 -6.90 -23.64 57.32
N LEU A 914 -6.79 -22.55 58.08
CA LEU A 914 -6.31 -22.58 59.47
C LEU A 914 -7.29 -23.31 60.40
N GLY A 915 -8.60 -23.17 60.16
CA GLY A 915 -9.66 -23.89 60.86
C GLY A 915 -9.57 -25.40 60.64
N ARG A 916 -9.35 -25.86 59.40
CA ARG A 916 -9.09 -27.29 59.10
C ARG A 916 -7.80 -27.78 59.77
N ARG A 917 -6.71 -27.02 59.70
CA ARG A 917 -5.43 -27.37 60.38
C ARG A 917 -5.52 -27.47 61.91
N ARG A 918 -6.58 -26.93 62.54
CA ARG A 918 -6.85 -27.09 63.98
C ARG A 918 -7.75 -28.29 64.33
N LYS A 919 -8.31 -29.02 63.34
CA LYS A 919 -9.25 -30.13 63.62
C LYS A 919 -8.59 -31.52 63.67
N ASP A 920 -7.35 -31.64 63.20
CA ASP A 920 -6.62 -32.93 63.11
C ASP A 920 -5.64 -33.19 64.27
N ARG A 921 -5.76 -32.49 65.42
CA ARG A 921 -4.95 -32.77 66.64
C ARG A 921 -5.71 -32.61 67.96
N GLY A 922 -6.06 -33.75 68.56
CA GLY A 922 -6.45 -33.96 69.96
C GLY A 922 -6.76 -35.46 70.15
N ASN A 923 -6.48 -36.15 71.26
CA ASN A 923 -5.78 -35.80 72.52
C ASN A 923 -4.57 -36.76 72.70
N VAL A 924 -3.81 -36.90 73.80
CA VAL A 924 -3.82 -36.42 75.20
C VAL A 924 -2.35 -36.01 75.55
N ILE A 925 -1.85 -35.66 76.75
CA ILE A 925 -1.99 -36.09 78.16
C ILE A 925 -1.78 -34.85 79.09
N THR A 926 -2.44 -34.82 80.25
CA THR A 926 -2.34 -33.85 81.37
C THR A 926 -1.24 -34.25 82.39
N PRO A 927 -0.66 -33.36 83.23
CA PRO A 927 -1.35 -32.36 84.09
C PRO A 927 -0.61 -30.99 84.17
N GLU A 928 -0.80 -30.04 85.10
CA GLU A 928 -1.57 -30.03 86.37
C GLU A 928 -2.23 -28.67 86.72
N ILE A 929 -1.99 -28.11 87.93
CA ILE A 929 -2.80 -27.08 88.60
C ILE A 929 -1.92 -25.94 89.13
N THR A 930 -2.32 -24.66 88.92
CA THR A 930 -2.32 -23.60 89.97
C THR A 930 -3.08 -22.33 89.53
N ALA A 931 -3.44 -21.46 90.48
CA ALA A 931 -4.14 -20.17 90.30
C ALA A 931 -3.13 -18.98 90.41
N GLU A 932 -3.44 -17.67 90.30
CA GLU A 932 -4.61 -16.87 90.72
C GLU A 932 -4.86 -15.55 89.92
N ARG A 933 -6.10 -15.05 90.10
CA ARG A 933 -6.64 -13.66 90.15
C ARG A 933 -5.87 -12.39 89.65
N MET A 934 -6.59 -11.64 88.81
CA MET A 934 -7.00 -10.20 88.92
C MET A 934 -6.00 -9.05 89.21
N PHE A 935 -5.94 -8.06 88.30
CA PHE A 935 -6.42 -6.66 88.43
C PHE A 935 -6.23 -5.95 87.05
N SER A 936 -7.19 -5.24 86.43
CA SER A 936 -7.53 -3.80 86.61
C SER A 936 -6.27 -2.90 86.63
N ARG A 937 -6.08 -1.89 85.75
CA ARG A 937 -7.02 -0.81 85.37
C ARG A 937 -6.57 -0.04 84.11
N THR A 938 -7.45 0.76 83.49
CA THR A 938 -7.12 1.95 82.65
C THR A 938 -6.47 3.06 83.50
N ASP A 939 -5.84 4.14 82.97
CA ASP A 939 -6.15 4.95 81.77
C ASP A 939 -4.96 5.86 81.34
N LYS A 940 -5.10 6.55 80.19
CA LYS A 940 -4.53 7.89 79.84
C LYS A 940 -3.02 8.18 79.65
N SER A 941 -2.66 8.31 78.36
CA SER A 941 -2.35 9.58 77.64
C SER A 941 -1.00 10.34 77.72
N LEU A 942 -0.65 10.92 76.55
CA LEU A 942 0.01 12.21 76.24
C LEU A 942 1.54 12.31 75.98
N ALA A 943 1.83 13.09 74.91
CA ALA A 943 2.98 13.96 74.63
C ALA A 943 4.41 13.39 74.38
N GLU A 944 4.76 13.33 73.09
CA GLU A 944 5.85 14.06 72.41
C GLU A 944 7.23 14.36 73.08
N ALA A 945 8.28 13.97 72.35
CA ALA A 945 9.50 14.72 71.97
C ALA A 945 10.65 15.03 72.96
N SER A 946 11.84 14.52 72.59
CA SER A 946 13.20 15.01 72.91
C SER A 946 14.14 14.54 71.76
N THR A 947 14.85 15.41 71.01
CA THR A 947 16.23 15.92 71.23
C THR A 947 17.27 14.85 71.61
N SER A 948 18.50 14.80 71.05
CA SER A 948 19.17 15.51 69.94
C SER A 948 20.57 14.85 69.71
N ASN A 949 21.51 15.52 69.00
CA ASN A 949 22.97 15.23 68.91
C ASN A 949 23.40 14.07 67.97
N GLU A 950 24.57 14.06 67.30
CA GLU A 950 25.49 15.09 66.75
C GLU A 950 26.63 14.39 65.94
N VAL A 951 27.31 15.09 64.99
CA VAL A 951 28.79 15.07 64.71
C VAL A 951 29.50 13.70 64.35
N THR A 952 30.38 13.51 63.34
CA THR A 952 31.07 14.42 62.38
C THR A 952 31.42 13.75 61.02
N VAL A 953 31.80 14.60 60.06
CA VAL A 953 32.36 14.35 58.72
C VAL A 953 33.83 13.85 58.73
N THR A 954 34.23 13.01 57.78
CA THR A 954 35.50 13.21 57.00
C THR A 954 35.53 12.43 55.67
N LEU A 955 36.27 12.94 54.67
CA LEU A 955 36.47 12.32 53.35
C LEU A 955 37.88 11.72 53.19
N VAL A 956 38.04 10.76 52.28
CA VAL A 956 39.29 10.56 51.51
C VAL A 956 38.92 10.33 50.03
N HIS A 957 39.81 10.71 49.12
CA HIS A 957 39.60 10.75 47.67
C HIS A 957 40.47 9.72 46.92
N GLY A 958 39.97 9.23 45.78
CA GLY A 958 40.77 9.02 44.57
C GLY A 958 41.56 7.71 44.38
N ARG A 959 41.11 6.91 43.41
CA ARG A 959 41.79 6.89 42.10
C ARG A 959 40.84 6.54 40.96
#